data_AF-E0NUZ9-F1
#
_entry.id   AF-E0NUZ9-F1
#
_cell.length_a   1.000
_cell.length_b   1.000
_cell.length_c   1.000
_cell.angle_alpha   90.00
_cell.angle_beta   90.00
_cell.angle_gamma   90.00
#
_symmetry.space_group_name_H-M   'P 1'
#
loop_
_entity.id
_entity.type
_entity.pdbx_description
1 polymer ?
#
loop_
_entity_poly.entity_id
_entity_poly.type
_entity_poly.pdbx_seq_one_letter_code
_entity_poly.pdbx_strand_id
1 'polypeptide(L)'
;MITMKKRLFTLMALLAVSISAMCQVTFTAIEGSDWTDAEGSAKAFDRNLNTKWCKGANKEVDKCYLMLEASEATYLQGFKMTTANDNTDDRGRVPGEYTIFGSNDKTQWDVIYHQKEDNLIEDKNFTEYTVYCNSKQKYKYFKLWIKRNSSRSYDLKNRLFQISEFALLPAAFGMTLESGNAKAMDGDTGEKWEGKTPQTVVVKATSACQLTGYQFTTGNDNRSYRGRNPKDWTVEGSNDQQTWTTIDSKTDDNVMQDKNYYPYFFPVTSSEATYQYYRFTVTQSVGNEYFQMSELALKTIAAHTHNYVDGICTVCGQIDPAAMPLNAEGVYELSTALQLKLWGKMIENGQHAVKAKLMANIDLKGSDFNGINIPQGTSSFSGEINGNGHWIQNMTLHGSRDNMAFLSRTENAKIYDLGFRDANVKLSGPFNNTSVIVGTAVSTEISRCAVMESSVRGHDHVAAFVGESKATTVISDCLAKAKIVSDEHQAGGLVGTSTGLTLARCLFRGTVDNEQLHASGILGLIDATAVPTQLSHNMVAADHIFSVRNLTHPLLQTSGRDCTLESNYTLATTRYDSPSSPSTKSYTNPNDENGQQVTEATAKSNAHYATTLGWDMKNVWAHVDNDYPILRWMKTNGGATGINHIKTTDRDGTVRYYDLQGRYIGTSLEGQPAGIYIVNGRKIVVQ
;
A
#
# COMPACT_ATOMS: atom_id res chain seq x y z
N MET A 1 -17.09 16.11 -57.89
CA MET A 1 -17.58 17.40 -57.37
C MET A 1 -18.61 17.11 -56.29
N ILE A 2 -18.18 16.76 -55.07
CA ILE A 2 -19.05 16.69 -53.88
C ILE A 2 -18.22 17.30 -52.75
N THR A 3 -18.63 18.49 -52.37
CA THR A 3 -18.02 19.41 -51.41
C THR A 3 -17.87 18.81 -50.02
N MET A 4 -16.63 18.64 -49.57
CA MET A 4 -16.30 18.54 -48.14
C MET A 4 -16.70 19.85 -47.46
N LYS A 5 -17.83 19.85 -46.75
CA LYS A 5 -18.19 20.93 -45.83
C LYS A 5 -17.22 20.90 -44.65
N LYS A 6 -16.16 21.71 -44.70
CA LYS A 6 -15.45 22.21 -43.52
C LYS A 6 -16.49 22.92 -42.65
N ARG A 7 -17.03 22.24 -41.63
CA ARG A 7 -17.77 22.91 -40.57
C ARG A 7 -16.75 23.65 -39.71
N LEU A 8 -16.67 24.96 -39.93
CA LEU A 8 -16.02 25.92 -39.07
C LEU A 8 -16.84 25.97 -37.76
N PHE A 9 -16.50 25.12 -36.79
CA PHE A 9 -17.05 25.24 -35.44
C PHE A 9 -16.11 26.11 -34.62
N THR A 10 -16.70 27.16 -34.06
CA THR A 10 -16.08 28.15 -33.20
C THR A 10 -15.38 27.46 -32.03
N LEU A 11 -14.11 27.81 -31.85
CA LEU A 11 -13.19 27.31 -30.84
C LEU A 11 -13.72 27.64 -29.42
N MET A 12 -14.26 26.66 -28.70
CA MET A 12 -14.21 26.68 -27.24
C MET A 12 -13.08 25.73 -26.88
N ALA A 13 -11.86 26.26 -26.85
CA ALA A 13 -10.72 25.55 -26.30
C ALA A 13 -11.03 25.26 -24.82
N LEU A 14 -11.37 24.03 -24.48
CA LEU A 14 -11.28 23.59 -23.09
C LEU A 14 -9.79 23.61 -22.72
N LEU A 15 -9.37 24.69 -22.07
CA LEU A 15 -8.07 24.80 -21.41
C LEU A 15 -8.05 23.81 -20.25
N ALA A 16 -7.60 22.59 -20.51
CA ALA A 16 -7.34 21.58 -19.49
C ALA A 16 -5.84 21.60 -19.14
N VAL A 17 -5.49 22.31 -18.07
CA VAL A 17 -4.10 22.51 -17.60
C VAL A 17 -3.61 21.26 -16.87
N SER A 18 -2.89 20.33 -17.51
CA SER A 18 -2.15 19.29 -16.77
C SER A 18 -1.11 19.98 -15.87
N ILE A 19 -1.30 19.95 -14.55
CA ILE A 19 -0.45 20.68 -13.60
C ILE A 19 0.70 19.77 -13.19
N SER A 20 1.90 20.01 -13.72
CA SER A 20 3.15 19.58 -13.08
C SER A 20 3.90 20.82 -12.58
N ALA A 21 4.54 20.69 -11.42
CA ALA A 21 5.04 21.80 -10.61
C ALA A 21 6.35 22.45 -11.10
N MET A 22 6.66 22.44 -12.40
CA MET A 22 7.80 23.15 -12.99
C MET A 22 7.41 23.67 -14.38
N CYS A 23 7.46 24.98 -14.59
CA CYS A 23 7.09 25.69 -15.83
C CYS A 23 5.89 25.07 -16.57
N GLN A 24 4.69 25.61 -16.33
CA GLN A 24 3.38 25.08 -16.76
C GLN A 24 3.26 24.85 -18.28
N VAL A 25 3.85 23.77 -18.78
CA VAL A 25 3.51 23.26 -20.09
C VAL A 25 2.21 22.47 -19.96
N THR A 26 1.16 23.01 -20.57
CA THR A 26 -0.16 22.38 -20.59
C THR A 26 -0.37 21.72 -21.93
N PHE A 27 -0.95 20.53 -21.93
CA PHE A 27 -1.35 19.88 -23.17
C PHE A 27 -2.84 20.11 -23.41
N THR A 28 -3.20 20.53 -24.61
CA THR A 28 -4.59 20.66 -25.06
C THR A 28 -4.82 19.63 -26.15
N ALA A 29 -5.86 18.82 -26.01
CA ALA A 29 -6.23 17.92 -27.07
C ALA A 29 -6.81 18.74 -28.24
N ILE A 30 -6.31 18.51 -29.46
CA ILE A 30 -6.64 19.32 -30.65
C ILE A 30 -7.26 18.52 -31.79
N GLU A 31 -7.08 17.21 -31.81
CA GLU A 31 -7.57 16.33 -32.87
C GLU A 31 -7.65 14.89 -32.37
N GLY A 32 -8.53 14.09 -32.95
CA GLY A 32 -8.57 12.66 -32.69
C GLY A 32 -9.52 11.96 -33.64
N SER A 33 -9.33 10.65 -33.76
CA SER A 33 -10.02 9.87 -34.80
C SER A 33 -11.56 9.86 -34.69
N ASP A 34 -12.14 10.01 -33.48
CA ASP A 34 -13.59 9.93 -33.21
C ASP A 34 -14.07 11.03 -32.23
N TRP A 35 -13.69 12.28 -32.46
CA TRP A 35 -13.78 13.35 -31.47
C TRP A 35 -15.19 13.65 -30.88
N THR A 36 -16.30 13.19 -31.47
CA THR A 36 -17.66 13.72 -31.16
C THR A 36 -18.70 12.73 -30.60
N ASP A 37 -18.31 11.54 -30.15
CA ASP A 37 -19.25 10.55 -29.61
C ASP A 37 -19.16 10.41 -28.06
N ALA A 38 -20.13 9.72 -27.45
CA ALA A 38 -20.18 9.49 -25.99
C ALA A 38 -18.90 8.85 -25.42
N GLU A 39 -18.21 8.06 -26.24
CA GLU A 39 -16.95 7.37 -25.91
C GLU A 39 -15.78 7.78 -26.83
N GLY A 40 -15.84 8.99 -27.39
CA GLY A 40 -14.83 9.51 -28.32
C GLY A 40 -13.48 9.85 -27.67
N SER A 41 -12.48 10.19 -28.49
CA SER A 41 -11.11 10.47 -28.01
C SER A 41 -11.00 11.65 -27.04
N ALA A 42 -11.99 12.55 -27.03
CA ALA A 42 -12.08 13.65 -26.06
C ALA A 42 -12.25 13.15 -24.61
N LYS A 43 -12.80 11.94 -24.42
CA LYS A 43 -13.00 11.33 -23.10
C LYS A 43 -11.70 10.94 -22.40
N ALA A 44 -10.67 10.61 -23.17
CA ALA A 44 -9.34 10.36 -22.62
C ALA A 44 -8.63 11.62 -22.10
N PHE A 45 -9.28 12.80 -22.12
CA PHE A 45 -8.66 14.06 -21.70
C PHE A 45 -9.66 15.01 -21.00
N ASP A 46 -10.77 14.48 -20.48
CA ASP A 46 -11.83 15.27 -19.84
C ASP A 46 -11.79 15.27 -18.30
N ARG A 47 -10.83 14.55 -17.70
CA ARG A 47 -10.63 14.37 -16.25
C ARG A 47 -11.79 13.68 -15.54
N ASN A 48 -12.69 13.07 -16.29
CA ASN A 48 -13.78 12.31 -15.71
C ASN A 48 -13.48 10.83 -15.88
N LEU A 49 -12.97 10.22 -14.80
CA LEU A 49 -12.68 8.79 -14.75
C LEU A 49 -13.89 7.89 -15.03
N ASN A 50 -15.12 8.43 -14.95
CA ASN A 50 -16.34 7.69 -15.28
C ASN A 50 -16.72 7.74 -16.76
N THR A 51 -15.96 8.45 -17.58
CA THR A 51 -16.07 8.41 -19.04
C THR A 51 -14.86 7.70 -19.62
N LYS A 52 -14.97 7.23 -20.86
CA LYS A 52 -13.91 6.46 -21.50
C LYS A 52 -13.82 6.76 -22.97
N TRP A 53 -12.60 6.78 -23.49
CA TRP A 53 -12.37 6.64 -24.92
C TRP A 53 -12.38 5.15 -25.25
N CYS A 54 -13.43 4.68 -25.92
CA CYS A 54 -13.58 3.29 -26.33
C CYS A 54 -13.61 3.22 -27.86
N LYS A 55 -12.62 2.56 -28.47
CA LYS A 55 -12.51 2.50 -29.93
C LYS A 55 -11.79 1.24 -30.40
N GLY A 56 -12.10 0.80 -31.61
CA GLY A 56 -11.34 -0.27 -32.27
C GLY A 56 -9.91 0.18 -32.59
N ALA A 57 -8.92 -0.43 -31.93
CA ALA A 57 -7.51 -0.26 -32.22
C ALA A 57 -7.20 -0.58 -33.70
N ASN A 58 -6.22 0.09 -34.28
CA ASN A 58 -5.99 0.00 -35.73
C ASN A 58 -4.52 0.13 -36.14
N LYS A 59 -4.09 -0.70 -37.10
CA LYS A 59 -2.75 -0.69 -37.70
C LYS A 59 -2.42 0.56 -38.51
N GLU A 60 -3.44 1.32 -38.91
CA GLU A 60 -3.26 2.64 -39.52
C GLU A 60 -3.25 3.73 -38.44
N VAL A 61 -2.19 4.53 -38.39
CA VAL A 61 -1.99 5.59 -37.38
C VAL A 61 -3.18 6.53 -37.30
N ASP A 62 -3.70 6.98 -38.45
CA ASP A 62 -4.77 7.98 -38.52
C ASP A 62 -6.17 7.39 -38.31
N LYS A 63 -6.26 6.13 -37.89
CA LYS A 63 -7.54 5.45 -37.60
C LYS A 63 -7.80 5.21 -36.12
N CYS A 64 -6.84 5.48 -35.23
CA CYS A 64 -7.00 5.30 -33.79
C CYS A 64 -6.00 6.15 -33.01
N TYR A 65 -6.22 7.47 -33.01
CA TYR A 65 -5.28 8.42 -32.43
C TYR A 65 -5.95 9.55 -31.65
N LEU A 66 -5.15 10.15 -30.79
CA LEU A 66 -5.39 11.40 -30.07
C LEU A 66 -4.17 12.31 -30.28
N MET A 67 -4.39 13.54 -30.74
CA MET A 67 -3.35 14.55 -30.93
C MET A 67 -3.48 15.65 -29.88
N LEU A 68 -2.35 16.03 -29.31
CA LEU A 68 -2.23 17.05 -28.28
C LEU A 68 -1.29 18.17 -28.76
N GLU A 69 -1.60 19.40 -28.40
CA GLU A 69 -0.73 20.57 -28.54
C GLU A 69 -0.25 21.02 -27.16
N ALA A 70 1.06 21.15 -26.99
CA ALA A 70 1.64 21.75 -25.80
C ALA A 70 1.53 23.28 -25.86
N SER A 71 1.34 23.97 -24.74
CA SER A 71 1.29 25.46 -24.69
C SER A 71 2.56 26.09 -25.27
N GLU A 72 3.70 25.45 -25.05
CA GLU A 72 4.99 25.74 -25.66
C GLU A 72 5.72 24.44 -26.02
N ALA A 73 6.69 24.50 -26.92
CA ALA A 73 7.46 23.31 -27.29
C ALA A 73 8.24 22.77 -26.07
N THR A 74 8.08 21.48 -25.78
CA THR A 74 8.62 20.85 -24.55
C THR A 74 9.26 19.50 -24.83
N TYR A 75 10.18 19.10 -23.95
CA TYR A 75 10.59 17.69 -23.85
C TYR A 75 9.49 16.89 -23.16
N LEU A 76 9.53 15.57 -23.31
CA LEU A 76 8.64 14.59 -22.69
C LEU A 76 9.46 13.65 -21.81
N GLN A 77 9.02 13.50 -20.56
CA GLN A 77 9.60 12.58 -19.57
C GLN A 77 8.82 11.26 -19.49
N GLY A 78 7.58 11.25 -19.96
CA GLY A 78 6.71 10.08 -19.88
C GLY A 78 5.27 10.41 -20.17
N PHE A 79 4.40 9.46 -19.85
CA PHE A 79 2.95 9.60 -19.96
C PHE A 79 2.24 8.71 -18.94
N LYS A 80 0.94 8.94 -18.78
CA LYS A 80 0.04 8.19 -17.93
C LYS A 80 -1.16 7.71 -18.70
N MET A 81 -1.63 6.51 -18.40
CA MET A 81 -2.89 5.95 -18.91
C MET A 81 -3.70 5.40 -17.76
N THR A 82 -4.96 5.80 -17.65
CA THR A 82 -5.91 5.25 -16.66
C THR A 82 -6.92 4.37 -17.35
N THR A 83 -7.10 3.15 -16.87
CA THR A 83 -8.09 2.20 -17.41
C THR A 83 -9.53 2.66 -17.19
N ALA A 84 -10.46 2.15 -18.01
CA ALA A 84 -11.88 2.46 -17.92
C ALA A 84 -12.54 1.91 -16.65
N ASN A 85 -13.77 2.33 -16.41
CA ASN A 85 -14.59 1.93 -15.26
C ASN A 85 -15.14 0.50 -15.34
N ASP A 86 -14.98 -0.19 -16.47
CA ASP A 86 -15.52 -1.53 -16.73
C ASP A 86 -14.52 -2.49 -17.42
N ASN A 87 -13.22 -2.21 -17.32
CA ASN A 87 -12.16 -3.11 -17.81
C ASN A 87 -12.17 -4.49 -17.16
N THR A 88 -12.60 -4.61 -15.90
CA THR A 88 -12.71 -5.92 -15.23
C THR A 88 -13.75 -6.82 -15.87
N ASP A 89 -14.80 -6.21 -16.40
CA ASP A 89 -15.95 -6.87 -17.02
C ASP A 89 -15.65 -7.17 -18.50
N ASP A 90 -15.04 -6.19 -19.19
CA ASP A 90 -14.64 -6.28 -20.59
C ASP A 90 -13.13 -6.50 -20.76
N ARG A 91 -12.67 -7.68 -20.33
CA ARG A 91 -11.24 -8.05 -20.40
C ARG A 91 -10.69 -8.02 -21.82
N GLY A 92 -9.40 -7.70 -21.95
CA GLY A 92 -8.70 -7.63 -23.23
C GLY A 92 -8.79 -6.27 -23.93
N ARG A 93 -9.45 -5.28 -23.29
CA ARG A 93 -9.68 -3.93 -23.84
C ARG A 93 -8.72 -2.88 -23.31
N VAL A 94 -7.59 -3.25 -22.73
CA VAL A 94 -6.50 -2.29 -22.50
C VAL A 94 -5.66 -2.09 -23.78
N PRO A 95 -4.93 -0.98 -23.91
CA PRO A 95 -3.89 -0.85 -24.94
C PRO A 95 -2.85 -1.98 -24.85
N GLY A 96 -2.55 -2.60 -25.99
CA GLY A 96 -1.59 -3.71 -26.10
C GLY A 96 -0.43 -3.44 -27.06
N GLU A 97 -0.52 -2.48 -27.97
CA GLU A 97 0.62 -1.98 -28.75
C GLU A 97 0.30 -0.53 -29.11
N TYR A 98 1.20 0.40 -28.77
CA TYR A 98 0.95 1.83 -28.95
C TYR A 98 2.24 2.61 -29.16
N THR A 99 2.09 3.83 -29.68
CA THR A 99 3.22 4.73 -29.97
C THR A 99 2.88 6.15 -29.55
N ILE A 100 3.85 6.82 -28.94
CA ILE A 100 3.87 8.26 -28.70
C ILE A 100 4.79 8.90 -29.73
N PHE A 101 4.24 9.84 -30.49
CA PHE A 101 4.99 10.63 -31.46
C PHE A 101 5.13 12.09 -31.02
N GLY A 102 6.20 12.74 -31.48
CA GLY A 102 6.42 14.18 -31.37
C GLY A 102 6.53 14.86 -32.73
N SER A 103 6.05 16.10 -32.83
CA SER A 103 6.18 16.93 -34.03
C SER A 103 6.24 18.43 -33.70
N ASN A 104 6.85 19.22 -34.59
CA ASN A 104 6.80 20.68 -34.54
C ASN A 104 5.97 21.30 -35.68
N ASP A 105 5.53 20.50 -36.65
CA ASP A 105 4.80 20.98 -37.84
C ASP A 105 3.53 20.16 -38.20
N LYS A 106 3.23 19.11 -37.43
CA LYS A 106 2.14 18.12 -37.62
C LYS A 106 2.28 17.21 -38.86
N THR A 107 3.35 17.34 -39.62
CA THR A 107 3.59 16.56 -40.84
C THR A 107 4.72 15.54 -40.67
N GLN A 108 5.82 15.94 -40.02
CA GLN A 108 6.93 15.07 -39.66
C GLN A 108 6.75 14.62 -38.21
N TRP A 109 6.76 13.31 -37.98
CA TRP A 109 6.51 12.71 -36.68
C TRP A 109 7.66 11.79 -36.28
N ASP A 110 8.33 12.15 -35.20
CA ASP A 110 9.37 11.33 -34.59
C ASP A 110 8.74 10.37 -33.58
N VAL A 111 9.19 9.12 -33.55
CA VAL A 111 8.82 8.18 -32.48
C VAL A 111 9.57 8.60 -31.21
N ILE A 112 8.82 8.93 -30.16
CA ILE A 112 9.38 9.17 -28.83
C ILE A 112 9.41 7.85 -28.04
N TYR A 113 8.35 7.07 -28.17
CA TYR A 113 8.20 5.80 -27.48
C TYR A 113 7.27 4.85 -28.24
N HIS A 114 7.69 3.60 -28.42
CA HIS A 114 6.91 2.51 -28.98
C HIS A 114 6.89 1.35 -27.98
N GLN A 115 5.69 1.08 -27.48
CA GLN A 115 5.42 -0.11 -26.70
C GLN A 115 5.06 -1.26 -27.63
N LYS A 116 5.86 -2.32 -27.62
CA LYS A 116 5.60 -3.59 -28.26
C LYS A 116 4.79 -4.47 -27.32
N GLU A 117 3.80 -5.16 -27.88
CA GLU A 117 2.97 -6.20 -27.25
C GLU A 117 2.99 -6.19 -25.71
N ASP A 118 2.22 -5.25 -25.19
CA ASP A 118 2.15 -4.86 -23.79
C ASP A 118 1.31 -5.84 -22.95
N ASN A 119 1.78 -6.10 -21.73
CA ASN A 119 1.00 -6.69 -20.63
C ASN A 119 1.13 -5.83 -19.36
N LEU A 120 1.58 -4.57 -19.49
CA LEU A 120 1.72 -3.61 -18.40
C LEU A 120 0.36 -3.16 -17.90
N ILE A 121 -0.50 -2.71 -18.82
CA ILE A 121 -1.85 -2.24 -18.47
C ILE A 121 -2.70 -3.49 -18.26
N GLU A 122 -3.19 -3.69 -17.04
CA GLU A 122 -4.00 -4.84 -16.68
C GLU A 122 -5.49 -4.50 -16.80
N ASP A 123 -6.34 -5.51 -16.99
CA ASP A 123 -7.81 -5.37 -17.02
C ASP A 123 -8.38 -5.11 -15.62
N LYS A 124 -8.00 -3.98 -15.03
CA LYS A 124 -8.46 -3.44 -13.74
C LYS A 124 -9.19 -2.14 -13.98
N ASN A 125 -10.20 -1.81 -13.17
CA ASN A 125 -10.90 -0.54 -13.30
C ASN A 125 -10.10 0.61 -12.68
N PHE A 126 -10.20 1.81 -13.25
CA PHE A 126 -9.67 3.06 -12.67
C PHE A 126 -8.19 3.02 -12.24
N THR A 127 -7.38 2.20 -12.90
CA THR A 127 -5.97 1.99 -12.52
C THR A 127 -5.09 2.84 -13.42
N GLU A 128 -4.31 3.74 -12.81
CA GLU A 128 -3.35 4.60 -13.51
C GLU A 128 -1.99 3.89 -13.65
N TYR A 129 -1.47 3.86 -14.86
CA TYR A 129 -0.14 3.36 -15.20
C TYR A 129 0.72 4.53 -15.68
N THR A 130 1.93 4.66 -15.14
CA THR A 130 2.91 5.67 -15.56
C THR A 130 4.05 4.99 -16.30
N VAL A 131 4.40 5.50 -17.48
CA VAL A 131 5.55 5.03 -18.27
C VAL A 131 6.49 6.21 -18.51
N TYR A 132 7.75 6.05 -18.15
CA TYR A 132 8.80 7.03 -18.44
C TYR A 132 9.43 6.75 -19.81
N CYS A 133 9.76 7.81 -20.53
CA CYS A 133 10.41 7.77 -21.85
C CYS A 133 11.34 8.97 -22.02
N ASN A 134 12.10 9.01 -23.11
CA ASN A 134 13.07 10.09 -23.36
C ASN A 134 12.80 10.78 -24.69
N SER A 135 12.41 12.06 -24.67
CA SER A 135 12.48 12.87 -25.88
C SER A 135 13.87 13.44 -26.10
N LYS A 136 14.38 13.33 -27.33
CA LYS A 136 15.70 13.85 -27.75
C LYS A 136 15.67 15.36 -28.06
N GLN A 137 14.49 15.89 -28.39
CA GLN A 137 14.26 17.30 -28.71
C GLN A 137 12.90 17.76 -28.18
N LYS A 138 12.65 19.08 -28.25
CA LYS A 138 11.36 19.67 -27.89
C LYS A 138 10.34 19.50 -29.02
N TYR A 139 9.09 19.24 -28.65
CA TYR A 139 7.97 19.13 -29.57
C TYR A 139 6.81 20.04 -29.14
N LYS A 140 6.16 20.66 -30.13
CA LYS A 140 4.94 21.46 -29.95
C LYS A 140 3.67 20.59 -30.02
N TYR A 141 3.70 19.50 -30.77
CA TYR A 141 2.57 18.58 -30.98
C TYR A 141 2.96 17.15 -30.65
N PHE A 142 2.00 16.40 -30.12
CA PHE A 142 2.16 15.01 -29.73
C PHE A 142 1.00 14.18 -30.28
N LYS A 143 1.25 12.91 -30.58
CA LYS A 143 0.21 11.97 -31.04
C LYS A 143 0.33 10.65 -30.28
N LEU A 144 -0.75 10.23 -29.64
CA LEU A 144 -0.93 8.88 -29.15
C LEU A 144 -1.62 8.06 -30.24
N TRP A 145 -1.05 6.92 -30.60
CA TRP A 145 -1.64 5.96 -31.51
C TRP A 145 -1.80 4.60 -30.84
N ILE A 146 -3.02 4.06 -30.87
CA ILE A 146 -3.31 2.72 -30.36
C ILE A 146 -3.42 1.74 -31.54
N LYS A 147 -2.35 0.99 -31.74
CA LYS A 147 -2.22 0.02 -32.82
C LYS A 147 -3.01 -1.25 -32.56
N ARG A 148 -3.00 -1.73 -31.32
CA ARG A 148 -3.65 -2.99 -30.91
C ARG A 148 -4.07 -2.95 -29.43
N ASN A 149 -5.09 -3.71 -29.06
CA ASN A 149 -5.49 -3.99 -27.68
C ASN A 149 -4.82 -5.29 -27.15
N SER A 150 -4.94 -5.58 -25.85
CA SER A 150 -4.30 -6.77 -25.24
C SER A 150 -4.94 -8.11 -25.64
N SER A 151 -6.20 -8.13 -26.10
CA SER A 151 -6.83 -9.37 -26.62
C SER A 151 -6.13 -9.91 -27.88
N ARG A 152 -5.38 -9.07 -28.59
CA ARG A 152 -4.71 -9.35 -29.87
C ARG A 152 -5.65 -9.82 -30.99
N SER A 153 -6.95 -9.63 -30.83
CA SER A 153 -7.93 -10.03 -31.84
C SER A 153 -7.87 -9.14 -33.09
N TYR A 154 -8.02 -9.76 -34.26
CA TYR A 154 -8.11 -9.06 -35.54
C TYR A 154 -9.56 -8.77 -35.96
N ASP A 155 -10.54 -9.28 -35.20
CA ASP A 155 -11.96 -9.04 -35.44
C ASP A 155 -12.36 -7.62 -35.01
N LEU A 156 -13.12 -6.93 -35.87
CA LEU A 156 -13.64 -5.57 -35.66
C LEU A 156 -14.40 -5.41 -34.34
N LYS A 157 -15.13 -6.44 -33.90
CA LYS A 157 -15.85 -6.43 -32.61
C LYS A 157 -14.93 -6.61 -31.40
N ASN A 158 -13.78 -7.26 -31.58
CA ASN A 158 -12.90 -7.70 -30.49
C ASN A 158 -11.59 -6.88 -30.38
N ARG A 159 -11.35 -5.94 -31.29
CA ARG A 159 -10.18 -5.04 -31.27
C ARG A 159 -10.39 -3.76 -30.45
N LEU A 160 -11.48 -3.66 -29.69
CA LEU A 160 -11.77 -2.48 -28.86
C LEU A 160 -10.70 -2.33 -27.77
N PHE A 161 -10.21 -1.11 -27.58
CA PHE A 161 -9.53 -0.72 -26.35
C PHE A 161 -10.35 0.38 -25.66
N GLN A 162 -10.11 0.57 -24.38
CA GLN A 162 -10.73 1.60 -23.57
C GLN A 162 -9.78 2.15 -22.51
N ILE A 163 -9.75 3.48 -22.39
CA ILE A 163 -9.05 4.22 -21.33
C ILE A 163 -9.92 5.37 -20.85
N SER A 164 -9.87 5.68 -19.56
CA SER A 164 -10.55 6.85 -18.99
C SER A 164 -9.79 8.14 -19.19
N GLU A 165 -8.46 8.10 -19.04
CA GLU A 165 -7.64 9.31 -19.04
C GLU A 165 -6.25 9.00 -19.62
N PHE A 166 -5.71 9.97 -20.34
CA PHE A 166 -4.36 9.98 -20.87
C PHE A 166 -3.69 11.33 -20.54
N ALA A 167 -2.48 11.30 -19.99
CA ALA A 167 -1.74 12.52 -19.69
C ALA A 167 -0.29 12.41 -20.14
N LEU A 168 0.24 13.47 -20.75
CA LEU A 168 1.66 13.60 -21.04
C LEU A 168 2.38 14.26 -19.86
N LEU A 169 3.62 13.83 -19.60
CA LEU A 169 4.48 14.37 -18.55
C LEU A 169 5.57 15.25 -19.20
N PRO A 170 5.47 16.59 -19.12
CA PRO A 170 6.46 17.47 -19.73
C PRO A 170 7.77 17.40 -18.95
N ALA A 171 8.87 17.70 -19.63
CA ALA A 171 10.20 17.73 -19.04
C ALA A 171 10.93 19.03 -19.38
N ALA A 172 11.73 19.51 -18.42
CA ALA A 172 12.61 20.66 -18.64
C ALA A 172 13.85 20.28 -19.49
N PHE A 173 14.26 19.01 -19.45
CA PHE A 173 15.50 18.53 -20.05
C PHE A 173 15.25 17.41 -21.05
N GLY A 174 15.98 17.44 -22.16
CA GLY A 174 16.06 16.31 -23.09
C GLY A 174 17.15 15.34 -22.64
N MET A 175 16.98 14.07 -23.02
CA MET A 175 17.96 13.02 -22.73
C MET A 175 18.43 12.38 -24.03
N THR A 176 19.74 12.25 -24.20
CA THR A 176 20.38 11.59 -25.34
C THR A 176 21.45 10.63 -24.85
N LEU A 177 21.69 9.55 -25.60
CA LEU A 177 22.80 8.65 -25.33
C LEU A 177 24.12 9.31 -25.75
N GLU A 178 25.06 9.46 -24.81
CA GLU A 178 26.43 9.94 -25.07
C GLU A 178 27.34 8.78 -25.48
N SER A 179 27.21 7.61 -24.82
CA SER A 179 27.96 6.40 -25.18
C SER A 179 27.27 5.13 -24.68
N GLY A 180 27.66 3.97 -25.24
CA GLY A 180 27.07 2.66 -24.94
C GLY A 180 26.16 2.15 -26.06
N ASN A 181 25.29 1.19 -25.75
CA ASN A 181 24.40 0.58 -26.74
C ASN A 181 23.19 1.50 -27.04
N ALA A 182 22.97 1.81 -28.32
CA ALA A 182 21.86 2.67 -28.78
C ALA A 182 20.48 2.18 -28.33
N LYS A 183 20.31 0.84 -28.22
CA LYS A 183 19.06 0.17 -27.82
C LYS A 183 18.72 0.32 -26.34
N ALA A 184 19.55 1.03 -25.59
CA ALA A 184 19.16 1.44 -24.25
C ALA A 184 18.16 2.60 -24.26
N MET A 185 18.12 3.41 -25.33
CA MET A 185 17.32 4.65 -25.38
C MET A 185 16.88 4.98 -26.81
N ASP A 186 16.53 3.97 -27.60
CA ASP A 186 16.05 4.17 -28.97
C ASP A 186 14.54 4.48 -29.01
N GLY A 187 13.85 4.23 -27.89
CA GLY A 187 12.43 4.44 -27.73
C GLY A 187 11.59 3.27 -28.25
N ASP A 188 12.16 2.12 -28.57
CA ASP A 188 11.45 0.93 -29.04
C ASP A 188 11.68 -0.27 -28.12
N THR A 189 10.64 -0.63 -27.38
CA THR A 189 10.70 -1.81 -26.50
C THR A 189 10.84 -3.13 -27.26
N GLY A 190 10.64 -3.15 -28.58
CA GLY A 190 10.86 -4.31 -29.44
C GLY A 190 12.32 -4.70 -29.62
N GLU A 191 13.25 -3.77 -29.42
CA GLU A 191 14.69 -4.00 -29.46
C GLU A 191 15.28 -4.16 -28.04
N LYS A 192 16.57 -4.53 -27.95
CA LYS A 192 17.25 -4.74 -26.66
C LYS A 192 18.75 -4.49 -26.67
N TRP A 193 19.22 -3.80 -25.66
CA TRP A 193 20.62 -3.78 -25.22
C TRP A 193 20.90 -5.06 -24.41
N GLU A 194 21.81 -5.90 -24.90
CA GLU A 194 22.18 -7.16 -24.27
C GLU A 194 23.69 -7.45 -24.40
N GLY A 195 24.23 -8.23 -23.47
CA GLY A 195 25.65 -8.56 -23.44
C GLY A 195 26.11 -9.23 -22.16
N LYS A 196 27.41 -9.58 -22.08
CA LYS A 196 28.02 -10.06 -20.84
C LYS A 196 28.29 -8.90 -19.89
N THR A 197 27.92 -9.02 -18.62
CA THR A 197 28.21 -7.99 -17.60
C THR A 197 29.71 -7.94 -17.27
N PRO A 198 30.28 -6.75 -16.94
CA PRO A 198 29.62 -5.47 -16.76
C PRO A 198 29.28 -4.76 -18.07
N GLN A 199 28.20 -3.98 -18.07
CA GLN A 199 27.66 -3.29 -19.24
C GLN A 199 27.33 -1.85 -18.87
N THR A 200 27.69 -0.90 -19.74
CA THR A 200 27.66 0.52 -19.40
C THR A 200 27.07 1.38 -20.49
N VAL A 201 26.25 2.35 -20.09
CA VAL A 201 25.75 3.45 -20.91
C VAL A 201 25.98 4.78 -20.20
N VAL A 202 26.21 5.84 -20.98
CA VAL A 202 26.25 7.21 -20.47
C VAL A 202 25.15 8.00 -21.15
N VAL A 203 24.27 8.58 -20.34
CA VAL A 203 23.18 9.46 -20.75
C VAL A 203 23.61 10.90 -20.54
N LYS A 204 23.34 11.77 -21.51
CA LYS A 204 23.57 13.21 -21.44
C LYS A 204 22.23 13.95 -21.40
N ALA A 205 22.07 14.76 -20.37
CA ALA A 205 21.00 15.74 -20.28
C ALA A 205 21.37 17.01 -21.03
N THR A 206 20.37 17.73 -21.55
CA THR A 206 20.58 19.01 -22.24
C THR A 206 21.19 20.09 -21.34
N SER A 207 21.03 19.96 -20.03
CA SER A 207 21.68 20.78 -18.99
C SER A 207 21.76 19.98 -17.69
N ALA A 208 22.59 20.43 -16.74
CA ALA A 208 22.67 19.79 -15.44
C ALA A 208 21.29 19.80 -14.75
N CYS A 209 20.87 18.64 -14.28
CA CYS A 209 19.57 18.41 -13.64
C CYS A 209 19.72 17.43 -12.48
N GLN A 210 18.68 17.25 -11.67
CA GLN A 210 18.68 16.32 -10.55
C GLN A 210 17.98 15.02 -10.97
N LEU A 211 18.63 13.87 -10.74
CA LEU A 211 18.02 12.55 -10.97
C LEU A 211 17.19 12.14 -9.76
N THR A 212 15.91 11.87 -9.98
CA THR A 212 14.95 11.46 -8.93
C THR A 212 14.46 10.02 -9.11
N GLY A 213 14.82 9.39 -10.21
CA GLY A 213 14.54 7.99 -10.48
C GLY A 213 14.89 7.61 -11.91
N TYR A 214 14.85 6.32 -12.19
CA TYR A 214 15.05 5.77 -13.53
C TYR A 214 14.13 4.56 -13.73
N GLN A 215 13.85 4.23 -14.99
CA GLN A 215 13.03 3.10 -15.38
C GLN A 215 13.86 2.17 -16.25
N PHE A 216 13.89 0.89 -15.91
CA PHE A 216 14.38 -0.18 -16.76
C PHE A 216 13.20 -0.97 -17.34
N THR A 217 13.19 -1.18 -18.65
CA THR A 217 12.18 -2.02 -19.32
C THR A 217 12.80 -3.35 -19.69
N THR A 218 12.20 -4.46 -19.22
CA THR A 218 12.74 -5.80 -19.49
C THR A 218 12.81 -6.14 -20.98
N GLY A 219 13.75 -7.00 -21.34
CA GLY A 219 13.94 -7.45 -22.72
C GLY A 219 12.72 -8.11 -23.35
N ASN A 220 12.68 -8.12 -24.68
CA ASN A 220 11.57 -8.64 -25.49
C ASN A 220 11.32 -10.17 -25.39
N ASP A 221 12.30 -10.94 -24.92
CA ASP A 221 12.27 -12.40 -24.79
C ASP A 221 12.61 -12.90 -23.37
N ASN A 222 12.53 -12.01 -22.38
CA ASN A 222 12.94 -12.26 -21.00
C ASN A 222 12.21 -13.43 -20.32
N ARG A 223 10.93 -13.65 -20.66
CA ARG A 223 10.14 -14.80 -20.19
C ARG A 223 10.74 -16.14 -20.64
N SER A 224 11.30 -16.18 -21.84
CA SER A 224 11.95 -17.36 -22.41
C SER A 224 13.39 -17.51 -21.92
N TYR A 225 14.08 -16.39 -21.70
CA TYR A 225 15.46 -16.34 -21.25
C TYR A 225 15.58 -15.69 -19.87
N ARG A 226 15.22 -16.49 -18.88
CA ARG A 226 15.14 -16.10 -17.48
C ARG A 226 16.49 -15.72 -16.89
N GLY A 227 16.48 -14.85 -15.89
CA GLY A 227 17.66 -14.44 -15.14
C GLY A 227 18.52 -13.38 -15.82
N ARG A 228 18.06 -12.77 -16.91
CA ARG A 228 18.83 -11.75 -17.64
C ARG A 228 18.53 -10.31 -17.21
N ASN A 229 17.72 -10.14 -16.17
CA ASN A 229 17.50 -8.84 -15.55
C ASN A 229 18.75 -8.36 -14.79
N PRO A 230 18.97 -7.04 -14.69
CA PRO A 230 19.93 -6.46 -13.75
C PRO A 230 19.70 -6.97 -12.32
N LYS A 231 20.78 -7.32 -11.64
CA LYS A 231 20.80 -7.68 -10.20
C LYS A 231 21.62 -6.67 -9.40
N ASP A 232 22.79 -6.33 -9.94
CA ASP A 232 23.71 -5.36 -9.34
C ASP A 232 24.00 -4.27 -10.37
N TRP A 233 23.88 -3.00 -9.95
CA TRP A 233 24.24 -1.87 -10.79
C TRP A 233 24.55 -0.61 -9.98
N THR A 234 25.32 0.28 -10.59
CA THR A 234 25.61 1.62 -10.06
C THR A 234 25.14 2.70 -11.01
N VAL A 235 24.65 3.80 -10.44
CA VAL A 235 24.30 5.02 -11.16
C VAL A 235 25.18 6.16 -10.65
N GLU A 236 25.87 6.84 -11.56
CA GLU A 236 26.82 7.89 -11.22
C GLU A 236 26.53 9.17 -12.01
N GLY A 237 26.75 10.33 -11.39
CA GLY A 237 26.61 11.64 -11.99
C GLY A 237 27.95 12.30 -12.27
N SER A 238 28.05 13.04 -13.38
CA SER A 238 29.22 13.87 -13.71
C SER A 238 28.81 15.15 -14.45
N ASN A 239 29.66 16.18 -14.35
CA ASN A 239 29.56 17.41 -15.15
C ASN A 239 30.75 17.59 -16.12
N ASP A 240 31.78 16.75 -16.03
CA ASP A 240 33.03 16.83 -16.82
C ASP A 240 33.40 15.50 -17.52
N GLN A 241 32.60 14.44 -17.31
CA GLN A 241 32.82 13.05 -17.74
C GLN A 241 34.09 12.39 -17.16
N GLN A 242 34.84 13.06 -16.29
CA GLN A 242 36.08 12.57 -15.69
C GLN A 242 35.86 12.20 -14.22
N THR A 243 35.23 13.11 -13.48
CA THR A 243 34.89 12.94 -12.08
C THR A 243 33.45 12.47 -11.96
N TRP A 244 33.26 11.30 -11.35
CA TRP A 244 31.96 10.66 -11.19
C TRP A 244 31.61 10.55 -9.72
N THR A 245 30.37 10.88 -9.37
CA THR A 245 29.82 10.72 -8.02
C THR A 245 28.72 9.67 -8.05
N THR A 246 28.81 8.65 -7.20
CA THR A 246 27.72 7.66 -7.05
C THR A 246 26.45 8.34 -6.56
N ILE A 247 25.38 8.22 -7.33
CA ILE A 247 24.04 8.71 -7.01
C ILE A 247 23.18 7.59 -6.43
N ASP A 248 23.27 6.39 -6.99
CA ASP A 248 22.52 5.21 -6.56
C ASP A 248 23.35 3.95 -6.74
N SER A 249 23.09 2.95 -5.89
CA SER A 249 23.74 1.64 -5.97
C SER A 249 22.74 0.56 -5.54
N LYS A 250 22.61 -0.47 -6.35
CA LYS A 250 21.75 -1.63 -6.09
C LYS A 250 22.60 -2.89 -6.10
N THR A 251 22.32 -3.76 -5.15
CA THR A 251 23.05 -5.03 -4.95
C THR A 251 22.04 -6.08 -4.51
N ASP A 252 22.14 -7.26 -5.13
CA ASP A 252 21.23 -8.40 -4.95
C ASP A 252 19.76 -8.03 -5.15
N ASP A 253 19.48 -7.10 -6.06
CA ASP A 253 18.10 -6.69 -6.36
C ASP A 253 17.39 -7.79 -7.17
N ASN A 254 16.18 -8.13 -6.74
CA ASN A 254 15.35 -9.17 -7.34
C ASN A 254 13.95 -8.65 -7.71
N VAL A 255 13.76 -7.33 -7.81
CA VAL A 255 12.47 -6.69 -8.08
C VAL A 255 11.95 -7.02 -9.48
N MET A 256 12.86 -7.02 -10.46
CA MET A 256 12.50 -7.24 -11.86
C MET A 256 12.19 -8.71 -12.12
N GLN A 257 10.94 -9.00 -12.50
CA GLN A 257 10.50 -10.34 -12.88
C GLN A 257 10.88 -10.66 -14.34
N ASP A 258 10.95 -11.95 -14.70
CA ASP A 258 11.15 -12.45 -16.07
C ASP A 258 9.91 -12.22 -16.97
N LYS A 259 9.42 -10.99 -17.05
CA LYS A 259 8.33 -10.55 -17.95
C LYS A 259 8.94 -9.89 -19.18
N ASN A 260 8.26 -9.95 -20.33
CA ASN A 260 8.69 -9.22 -21.54
C ASN A 260 8.18 -7.77 -21.49
N TYR A 261 8.97 -6.82 -21.98
CA TYR A 261 8.58 -5.42 -22.20
C TYR A 261 8.03 -4.67 -20.98
N TYR A 262 8.37 -5.12 -19.77
CA TYR A 262 7.75 -4.63 -18.55
C TYR A 262 8.63 -3.55 -17.90
N PRO A 263 8.14 -2.31 -17.74
CA PRO A 263 8.89 -1.26 -17.06
C PRO A 263 8.90 -1.46 -15.55
N TYR A 264 10.08 -1.30 -14.95
CA TYR A 264 10.30 -1.23 -13.51
C TYR A 264 10.93 0.12 -13.18
N PHE A 265 10.26 0.88 -12.31
CA PHE A 265 10.74 2.18 -11.85
C PHE A 265 11.53 2.03 -10.55
N PHE A 266 12.71 2.63 -10.52
CA PHE A 266 13.60 2.70 -9.38
C PHE A 266 13.71 4.15 -8.92
N PRO A 267 13.16 4.49 -7.74
CA PRO A 267 13.31 5.81 -7.16
C PRO A 267 14.75 6.00 -6.66
N VAL A 268 15.27 7.21 -6.84
CA VAL A 268 16.57 7.63 -6.30
C VAL A 268 16.30 8.56 -5.12
N THR A 269 16.82 8.20 -3.95
CA THR A 269 16.85 9.10 -2.79
C THR A 269 17.84 10.21 -3.11
N SER A 270 17.31 11.34 -3.56
CA SER A 270 18.13 12.36 -4.19
C SER A 270 19.20 12.91 -3.25
N SER A 271 20.42 13.05 -3.78
CA SER A 271 21.25 14.19 -3.45
C SER A 271 20.69 15.41 -4.17
N GLU A 272 20.72 16.61 -3.57
CA GLU A 272 20.37 17.86 -4.26
C GLU A 272 21.34 18.20 -5.41
N ALA A 273 22.35 17.35 -5.63
CA ALA A 273 23.35 17.53 -6.66
C ALA A 273 22.74 17.38 -8.06
N THR A 274 23.15 18.28 -8.95
CA THR A 274 22.78 18.25 -10.36
C THR A 274 23.94 17.81 -11.25
N TYR A 275 23.64 16.95 -12.20
CA TYR A 275 24.62 16.44 -13.16
C TYR A 275 24.08 16.54 -14.59
N GLN A 276 24.99 16.79 -15.53
CA GLN A 276 24.67 16.74 -16.96
C GLN A 276 24.81 15.33 -17.53
N TYR A 277 25.71 14.51 -16.97
CA TYR A 277 25.99 13.16 -17.43
C TYR A 277 25.63 12.14 -16.36
N TYR A 278 24.99 11.04 -16.78
CA TYR A 278 24.61 9.93 -15.93
C TYR A 278 25.14 8.63 -16.49
N ARG A 279 25.97 7.92 -15.73
CA ARG A 279 26.50 6.62 -16.10
C ARG A 279 25.75 5.53 -15.37
N PHE A 280 25.24 4.57 -16.12
CA PHE A 280 24.61 3.36 -15.59
C PHE A 280 25.53 2.19 -15.90
N THR A 281 25.98 1.48 -14.85
CA THR A 281 26.84 0.31 -14.98
C THR A 281 26.14 -0.88 -14.37
N VAL A 282 25.62 -1.78 -15.20
CA VAL A 282 25.08 -3.08 -14.75
C VAL A 282 26.26 -4.02 -14.55
N THR A 283 26.57 -4.34 -13.29
CA THR A 283 27.74 -5.15 -12.93
C THR A 283 27.40 -6.63 -12.87
N GLN A 284 26.16 -7.00 -12.56
CA GLN A 284 25.72 -8.39 -12.57
C GLN A 284 24.25 -8.56 -12.98
N SER A 285 23.95 -9.66 -13.66
CA SER A 285 22.59 -10.15 -13.92
C SER A 285 22.18 -11.26 -12.95
N VAL A 286 20.89 -11.52 -12.80
CA VAL A 286 20.37 -12.55 -11.87
C VAL A 286 20.91 -13.96 -12.18
N GLY A 287 21.08 -14.29 -13.46
CA GLY A 287 21.56 -15.57 -13.98
C GLY A 287 23.08 -15.64 -14.20
N ASN A 288 23.82 -14.75 -13.52
CA ASN A 288 25.26 -14.73 -13.33
C ASN A 288 26.16 -14.15 -14.43
N GLU A 289 25.76 -13.98 -15.70
CA GLU A 289 26.68 -13.36 -16.70
C GLU A 289 26.05 -12.56 -17.86
N TYR A 290 24.85 -12.88 -18.34
CA TYR A 290 24.28 -12.24 -19.54
C TYR A 290 23.06 -11.41 -19.17
N PHE A 291 23.12 -10.10 -19.39
CA PHE A 291 22.00 -9.19 -19.11
C PHE A 291 21.29 -8.79 -20.41
N GLN A 292 20.03 -8.35 -20.29
CA GLN A 292 19.30 -7.72 -21.39
C GLN A 292 18.27 -6.70 -20.88
N MET A 293 18.05 -5.63 -21.65
CA MET A 293 17.08 -4.59 -21.36
C MET A 293 16.61 -3.92 -22.65
N SER A 294 15.33 -3.55 -22.72
CA SER A 294 14.74 -2.92 -23.89
C SER A 294 14.78 -1.40 -23.86
N GLU A 295 14.65 -0.76 -22.70
CA GLU A 295 14.67 0.72 -22.60
C GLU A 295 15.13 1.19 -21.21
N LEU A 296 15.84 2.31 -21.19
CA LEU A 296 16.26 3.09 -20.02
C LEU A 296 15.65 4.49 -20.14
N ALA A 297 14.81 4.87 -19.18
CA ALA A 297 14.29 6.24 -19.08
C ALA A 297 14.66 6.90 -17.76
N LEU A 298 14.94 8.20 -17.78
CA LEU A 298 15.32 8.97 -16.60
C LEU A 298 14.18 9.88 -16.15
N LYS A 299 13.95 9.92 -14.83
CA LYS A 299 13.09 10.90 -14.18
C LYS A 299 13.94 11.98 -13.53
N THR A 300 13.95 13.15 -14.15
CA THR A 300 14.74 14.29 -13.72
C THR A 300 13.89 15.51 -13.42
N ILE A 301 14.43 16.38 -12.58
CA ILE A 301 13.83 17.66 -12.24
C ILE A 301 14.88 18.76 -12.30
N ALA A 302 14.43 20.00 -12.43
CA ALA A 302 15.33 21.15 -12.31
C ALA A 302 15.71 21.32 -10.83
N ALA A 303 16.92 21.85 -10.60
CA ALA A 303 17.24 22.38 -9.28
C ALA A 303 16.17 23.41 -8.90
N HIS A 304 15.66 23.30 -7.68
CA HIS A 304 14.61 24.17 -7.17
C HIS A 304 14.81 24.36 -5.67
N THR A 305 14.27 25.45 -5.14
CA THR A 305 14.17 25.62 -3.70
C THR A 305 12.98 24.83 -3.18
N HIS A 306 13.19 24.02 -2.15
CA HIS A 306 12.12 23.27 -1.54
C HIS A 306 11.12 24.20 -0.84
N ASN A 307 9.87 24.13 -1.27
CA ASN A 307 8.72 24.62 -0.53
C ASN A 307 7.92 23.40 -0.05
N TYR A 308 7.89 23.19 1.27
CA TYR A 308 7.23 22.03 1.87
C TYR A 308 5.82 22.40 2.32
N VAL A 309 4.82 21.63 1.86
CA VAL A 309 3.45 21.68 2.38
C VAL A 309 3.19 20.32 3.01
N ASP A 310 2.81 20.32 4.29
CA ASP A 310 2.67 19.10 5.09
C ASP A 310 3.91 18.18 4.98
N GLY A 311 5.11 18.77 5.06
CA GLY A 311 6.37 18.04 5.00
C GLY A 311 6.70 17.38 3.66
N ILE A 312 6.00 17.74 2.57
CA ILE A 312 6.27 17.24 1.22
C ILE A 312 6.56 18.43 0.30
N CYS A 313 7.66 18.34 -0.45
CA CYS A 313 8.03 19.37 -1.40
C CYS A 313 7.00 19.42 -2.52
N THR A 314 6.44 20.60 -2.78
CA THR A 314 5.41 20.79 -3.82
C THR A 314 5.92 20.56 -5.24
N VAL A 315 7.25 20.50 -5.44
CA VAL A 315 7.88 20.34 -6.74
C VAL A 315 8.34 18.90 -6.98
N CYS A 316 9.19 18.37 -6.10
CA CYS A 316 9.81 17.06 -6.28
C CYS A 316 9.16 15.92 -5.49
N GLY A 317 8.26 16.24 -4.56
CA GLY A 317 7.67 15.25 -3.64
C GLY A 317 8.64 14.73 -2.58
N GLN A 318 9.85 15.29 -2.47
CA GLN A 318 10.76 14.93 -1.39
C GLN A 318 10.13 15.27 -0.04
N ILE A 319 10.37 14.40 0.91
CA ILE A 319 9.93 14.58 2.28
C ILE A 319 10.93 15.51 2.97
N ASP A 320 10.40 16.49 3.71
CA ASP A 320 11.19 17.44 4.47
C ASP A 320 12.06 16.69 5.50
N PRO A 321 13.41 16.71 5.33
CA PRO A 321 14.30 16.05 6.27
C PRO A 321 14.16 16.60 7.70
N ALA A 322 13.79 17.89 7.86
CA ALA A 322 13.58 18.50 9.16
C ALA A 322 12.31 18.00 9.85
N ALA A 323 11.31 17.55 9.08
CA ALA A 323 10.09 16.96 9.62
C ALA A 323 10.27 15.49 10.07
N MET A 324 11.31 14.81 9.57
CA MET A 324 11.57 13.39 9.77
C MET A 324 12.90 13.15 10.51
N PRO A 325 12.94 13.29 11.85
CA PRO A 325 14.16 13.07 12.61
C PRO A 325 14.61 11.61 12.50
N LEU A 326 15.85 11.43 12.09
CA LEU A 326 16.55 10.15 12.01
C LEU A 326 17.63 10.10 13.10
N ASN A 327 17.59 9.10 13.97
CA ASN A 327 18.59 8.97 15.03
C ASN A 327 19.91 8.33 14.52
N ALA A 328 20.92 8.27 15.39
CA ALA A 328 22.25 7.75 15.05
C ALA A 328 22.23 6.28 14.59
N GLU A 329 21.21 5.52 14.97
CA GLU A 329 21.00 4.12 14.59
C GLU A 329 20.21 3.96 13.27
N GLY A 330 19.85 5.06 12.60
CA GLY A 330 19.09 5.04 11.35
C GLY A 330 17.61 4.69 11.55
N VAL A 331 17.02 5.07 12.69
CA VAL A 331 15.59 4.88 13.00
C VAL A 331 14.87 6.22 13.01
N TYR A 332 13.75 6.31 12.29
CA TYR A 332 12.88 7.49 12.28
C TYR A 332 12.07 7.58 13.58
N GLU A 333 12.09 8.73 14.23
CA GLU A 333 11.36 8.97 15.47
C GLU A 333 10.00 9.65 15.19
N LEU A 334 8.91 8.92 15.43
CA LEU A 334 7.56 9.36 15.07
C LEU A 334 6.80 9.80 16.33
N SER A 335 6.49 11.10 16.42
CA SER A 335 5.73 11.69 17.52
C SER A 335 4.35 12.23 17.10
N THR A 336 4.11 12.33 15.79
CA THR A 336 2.92 13.02 15.25
C THR A 336 2.27 12.24 14.11
N ALA A 337 0.99 12.52 13.85
CA ALA A 337 0.27 11.98 12.70
C ALA A 337 0.92 12.34 11.36
N LEU A 338 1.48 13.55 11.25
CA LEU A 338 2.20 13.98 10.06
C LEU A 338 3.44 13.11 9.82
N GLN A 339 4.25 12.87 10.84
CA GLN A 339 5.44 12.02 10.72
C GLN A 339 5.10 10.58 10.34
N LEU A 340 4.02 10.01 10.90
CA LEU A 340 3.56 8.68 10.50
C LEU A 340 3.13 8.63 9.03
N LYS A 341 2.43 9.67 8.54
CA LYS A 341 2.06 9.79 7.12
C LYS A 341 3.28 9.91 6.22
N LEU A 342 4.24 10.76 6.59
CA LEU A 342 5.49 10.95 5.84
C LEU A 342 6.30 9.67 5.79
N TRP A 343 6.46 8.96 6.92
CA TRP A 343 7.10 7.65 6.96
C TRP A 343 6.41 6.64 6.04
N GLY A 344 5.08 6.60 6.07
CA GLY A 344 4.29 5.81 5.12
C GLY A 344 4.57 6.17 3.66
N LYS A 345 4.66 7.47 3.34
CA LYS A 345 5.02 7.95 2.00
C LYS A 345 6.43 7.54 1.58
N MET A 346 7.40 7.46 2.50
CA MET A 346 8.74 6.94 2.17
C MET A 346 8.67 5.49 1.69
N ILE A 347 7.88 4.67 2.38
CA ILE A 347 7.68 3.25 2.04
C ILE A 347 6.95 3.12 0.70
N GLU A 348 5.87 3.88 0.48
CA GLU A 348 5.14 3.90 -0.80
C GLU A 348 6.03 4.36 -1.96
N ASN A 349 7.02 5.21 -1.68
CA ASN A 349 8.03 5.68 -2.62
C ASN A 349 9.25 4.74 -2.73
N GLY A 350 9.14 3.49 -2.29
CA GLY A 350 10.13 2.43 -2.53
C GLY A 350 11.20 2.26 -1.44
N GLN A 351 11.18 3.06 -0.37
CA GLN A 351 12.12 2.89 0.75
C GLN A 351 11.61 1.81 1.72
N HIS A 352 11.55 0.55 1.28
CA HIS A 352 10.85 -0.51 1.99
C HIS A 352 11.56 -1.03 3.27
N ALA A 353 12.86 -0.75 3.44
CA ALA A 353 13.66 -1.24 4.57
C ALA A 353 13.81 -0.21 5.72
N VAL A 354 13.10 0.92 5.65
CA VAL A 354 13.21 1.98 6.68
C VAL A 354 12.70 1.51 8.03
N LYS A 355 13.32 2.02 9.11
CA LYS A 355 12.95 1.69 10.48
C LYS A 355 12.30 2.88 11.15
N ALA A 356 11.29 2.65 11.98
CA ALA A 356 10.63 3.67 12.78
C ALA A 356 10.43 3.24 14.23
N LYS A 357 10.42 4.24 15.11
CA LYS A 357 10.08 4.10 16.52
C LYS A 357 9.06 5.17 16.89
N LEU A 358 7.97 4.79 17.55
CA LEU A 358 7.05 5.76 18.12
C LEU A 358 7.66 6.39 19.38
N MET A 359 7.50 7.70 19.51
CA MET A 359 7.93 8.47 20.68
C MET A 359 6.75 9.02 21.49
N ALA A 360 5.55 8.91 20.94
CA ALA A 360 4.29 9.28 21.57
C ALA A 360 3.15 8.46 20.97
N ASN A 361 1.98 8.50 21.62
CA ASN A 361 0.76 8.03 20.97
C ASN A 361 0.44 8.94 19.78
N ILE A 362 -0.02 8.35 18.68
CA ILE A 362 -0.38 9.04 17.45
C ILE A 362 -1.89 8.95 17.25
N ASP A 363 -2.59 10.09 17.34
CA ASP A 363 -4.02 10.18 17.04
C ASP A 363 -4.25 10.54 15.57
N LEU A 364 -4.95 9.66 14.84
CA LEU A 364 -5.29 9.82 13.42
C LEU A 364 -6.72 10.32 13.18
N LYS A 365 -7.42 10.74 14.24
CA LYS A 365 -8.79 11.25 14.12
C LYS A 365 -8.87 12.44 13.16
N GLY A 366 -9.76 12.34 12.17
CA GLY A 366 -9.97 13.39 11.17
C GLY A 366 -8.83 13.51 10.15
N SER A 367 -7.84 12.62 10.19
CA SER A 367 -6.79 12.55 9.19
C SER A 367 -7.28 11.84 7.92
N ASP A 368 -6.64 12.14 6.79
CA ASP A 368 -6.79 11.46 5.50
C ASP A 368 -5.91 10.19 5.37
N PHE A 369 -5.29 9.73 6.46
CA PHE A 369 -4.46 8.54 6.44
C PHE A 369 -5.32 7.30 6.13
N ASN A 370 -5.00 6.61 5.04
CA ASN A 370 -5.72 5.42 4.58
C ASN A 370 -4.76 4.23 4.40
N GLY A 371 -3.88 4.02 5.38
CA GLY A 371 -2.90 2.94 5.39
C GLY A 371 -1.70 3.21 4.46
N ILE A 372 -0.67 2.38 4.59
CA ILE A 372 0.55 2.42 3.77
C ILE A 372 0.38 1.37 2.67
N ASN A 373 0.11 1.84 1.45
CA ASN A 373 -0.26 0.97 0.34
C ASN A 373 0.90 0.71 -0.62
N ILE A 374 1.49 -0.46 -0.51
CA ILE A 374 2.60 -0.91 -1.34
C ILE A 374 2.04 -1.67 -2.57
N PRO A 375 2.16 -1.12 -3.80
CA PRO A 375 1.55 -1.68 -5.01
C PRO A 375 2.00 -3.11 -5.32
N GLN A 376 1.10 -3.98 -5.78
CA GLN A 376 1.49 -5.33 -6.22
C GLN A 376 2.62 -5.29 -7.26
N GLY A 377 3.54 -6.26 -7.19
CA GLY A 377 4.70 -6.33 -8.09
C GLY A 377 5.94 -5.55 -7.63
N THR A 378 5.84 -4.75 -6.56
CA THR A 378 7.02 -4.17 -5.88
C THR A 378 7.39 -5.02 -4.66
N SER A 379 8.63 -4.86 -4.16
CA SER A 379 9.04 -5.41 -2.86
C SER A 379 8.10 -4.95 -1.75
N SER A 380 7.86 -5.83 -0.79
CA SER A 380 7.06 -5.53 0.41
C SER A 380 7.89 -4.74 1.44
N PHE A 381 7.22 -4.17 2.45
CA PHE A 381 7.93 -3.56 3.57
C PHE A 381 8.75 -4.62 4.32
N SER A 382 10.05 -4.37 4.49
CA SER A 382 11.02 -5.26 5.14
C SER A 382 11.73 -4.61 6.32
N GLY A 383 11.33 -3.38 6.67
CA GLY A 383 11.87 -2.63 7.78
C GLY A 383 11.32 -3.04 9.13
N GLU A 384 11.37 -2.09 10.06
CA GLU A 384 11.00 -2.28 11.45
C GLU A 384 10.09 -1.15 11.93
N ILE A 385 9.03 -1.46 12.67
CA ILE A 385 8.28 -0.48 13.44
C ILE A 385 8.17 -0.92 14.90
N ASN A 386 8.83 -0.13 15.76
CA ASN A 386 8.81 -0.28 17.20
C ASN A 386 7.81 0.71 17.79
N GLY A 387 6.71 0.21 18.36
CA GLY A 387 5.73 1.07 19.01
C GLY A 387 6.21 1.67 20.32
N ASN A 388 7.28 1.15 20.92
CA ASN A 388 7.87 1.66 22.16
C ASN A 388 6.83 1.84 23.29
N GLY A 389 5.82 0.98 23.31
CA GLY A 389 4.70 1.06 24.27
C GLY A 389 3.66 2.13 23.96
N HIS A 390 3.63 2.68 22.75
CA HIS A 390 2.68 3.70 22.31
C HIS A 390 1.57 3.16 21.40
N TRP A 391 0.53 3.98 21.25
CA TRP A 391 -0.67 3.67 20.49
C TRP A 391 -0.76 4.48 19.19
N ILE A 392 -1.20 3.85 18.11
CA ILE A 392 -1.85 4.50 16.97
C ILE A 392 -3.36 4.44 17.21
N GLN A 393 -4.02 5.59 17.21
CA GLN A 393 -5.41 5.73 17.66
C GLN A 393 -6.30 6.27 16.54
N ASN A 394 -7.58 5.88 16.53
CA ASN A 394 -8.62 6.40 15.64
C ASN A 394 -8.30 6.25 14.14
N MET A 395 -7.51 5.24 13.76
CA MET A 395 -7.17 4.95 12.38
C MET A 395 -8.41 4.50 11.61
N THR A 396 -8.74 5.17 10.49
CA THR A 396 -9.86 4.78 9.63
C THR A 396 -9.35 4.36 8.25
N LEU A 397 -9.57 3.10 7.89
CA LEU A 397 -9.19 2.55 6.59
C LEU A 397 -10.44 2.20 5.79
N HIS A 398 -10.49 2.57 4.52
CA HIS A 398 -11.63 2.29 3.66
C HIS A 398 -11.28 2.27 2.17
N GLY A 399 -12.14 1.64 1.36
CA GLY A 399 -12.03 1.61 -0.10
C GLY A 399 -12.03 0.19 -0.67
N SER A 400 -11.71 0.07 -1.95
CA SER A 400 -11.81 -1.16 -2.73
C SER A 400 -10.44 -1.59 -3.28
N ARG A 401 -9.65 -2.25 -2.43
CA ARG A 401 -8.34 -2.81 -2.81
C ARG A 401 -8.02 -4.04 -1.97
N ASP A 402 -7.19 -4.92 -2.52
CA ASP A 402 -6.61 -6.00 -1.74
C ASP A 402 -5.63 -5.47 -0.68
N ASN A 403 -5.45 -6.22 0.40
CA ASN A 403 -4.58 -5.89 1.52
C ASN A 403 -4.91 -4.56 2.22
N MET A 404 -6.18 -4.38 2.59
CA MET A 404 -6.63 -3.21 3.36
C MET A 404 -6.19 -3.32 4.82
N ALA A 405 -5.05 -2.72 5.17
CA ALA A 405 -4.48 -2.69 6.52
C ALA A 405 -3.54 -1.47 6.72
N PHE A 406 -3.02 -1.29 7.94
CA PHE A 406 -2.00 -0.25 8.24
C PHE A 406 -0.77 -0.40 7.33
N LEU A 407 -0.24 -1.61 7.19
CA LEU A 407 0.75 -1.99 6.17
C LEU A 407 0.12 -3.00 5.22
N SER A 408 0.03 -2.69 3.93
CA SER A 408 -0.62 -3.61 3.00
C SER A 408 0.15 -4.94 2.86
N ARG A 409 1.48 -4.89 2.70
CA ARG A 409 2.31 -6.09 2.49
C ARG A 409 3.63 -5.98 3.24
N THR A 410 4.01 -7.05 3.93
CA THR A 410 5.31 -7.14 4.63
C THR A 410 6.06 -8.41 4.24
N GLU A 411 7.39 -8.32 4.23
CA GLU A 411 8.29 -9.44 3.99
C GLU A 411 9.55 -9.28 4.83
N ASN A 412 9.83 -10.25 5.72
CA ASN A 412 10.95 -10.20 6.67
C ASN A 412 10.94 -8.97 7.60
N ALA A 413 9.77 -8.36 7.82
CA ALA A 413 9.63 -7.18 8.66
C ALA A 413 9.47 -7.52 10.15
N LYS A 414 9.65 -6.50 10.99
CA LYS A 414 9.42 -6.57 12.45
C LYS A 414 8.45 -5.50 12.92
N ILE A 415 7.41 -5.90 13.64
CA ILE A 415 6.36 -5.03 14.18
C ILE A 415 6.19 -5.38 15.65
N TYR A 416 6.57 -4.49 16.58
CA TYR A 416 6.55 -4.87 17.98
C TYR A 416 6.33 -3.72 18.97
N ASP A 417 5.89 -4.08 20.17
CA ASP A 417 5.61 -3.14 21.28
C ASP A 417 4.67 -2.00 20.87
N LEU A 418 3.70 -2.30 20.00
CA LEU A 418 2.82 -1.33 19.32
C LEU A 418 1.33 -1.61 19.58
N GLY A 419 0.60 -0.56 19.95
CA GLY A 419 -0.86 -0.60 20.09
C GLY A 419 -1.60 0.04 18.94
N PHE A 420 -2.76 -0.51 18.59
CA PHE A 420 -3.80 0.13 17.80
C PHE A 420 -5.06 0.23 18.65
N ARG A 421 -5.68 1.42 18.72
CA ARG A 421 -6.92 1.63 19.46
C ARG A 421 -7.96 2.36 18.64
N ASP A 422 -9.22 1.96 18.77
CA ASP A 422 -10.35 2.59 18.07
C ASP A 422 -10.15 2.59 16.55
N ALA A 423 -9.50 1.56 16.00
CA ALA A 423 -9.28 1.42 14.57
C ALA A 423 -10.56 0.93 13.88
N ASN A 424 -10.87 1.48 12.71
CA ASN A 424 -12.04 1.13 11.92
C ASN A 424 -11.63 0.85 10.48
N VAL A 425 -11.66 -0.42 10.08
CA VAL A 425 -11.22 -0.89 8.76
C VAL A 425 -12.43 -1.44 7.99
N LYS A 426 -12.70 -0.89 6.80
CA LYS A 426 -13.86 -1.27 5.98
C LYS A 426 -13.46 -1.45 4.51
N LEU A 427 -13.33 -2.69 4.08
CA LEU A 427 -13.15 -3.03 2.67
C LEU A 427 -14.50 -2.96 1.92
N SER A 428 -14.46 -2.51 0.67
CA SER A 428 -15.57 -2.57 -0.28
C SER A 428 -15.18 -3.45 -1.48
N GLY A 429 -16.06 -4.37 -1.87
CA GLY A 429 -15.85 -5.25 -3.01
C GLY A 429 -15.10 -6.54 -2.67
N PRO A 430 -14.96 -7.45 -3.66
CA PRO A 430 -14.54 -8.83 -3.42
C PRO A 430 -13.01 -8.98 -3.39
N PHE A 431 -12.36 -8.36 -2.40
CA PHE A 431 -10.91 -8.50 -2.19
C PHE A 431 -10.61 -9.30 -0.92
N ASN A 432 -9.45 -9.96 -0.89
CA ASN A 432 -9.24 -11.01 0.09
C ASN A 432 -8.82 -10.45 1.44
N ASN A 433 -7.73 -9.68 1.49
CA ASN A 433 -7.03 -9.43 2.75
C ASN A 433 -7.47 -8.12 3.42
N THR A 434 -8.05 -8.21 4.63
CA THR A 434 -8.47 -7.04 5.43
C THR A 434 -8.11 -7.20 6.90
N SER A 435 -7.35 -6.27 7.47
CA SER A 435 -6.99 -6.30 8.89
C SER A 435 -6.62 -4.94 9.46
N VAL A 436 -6.30 -4.85 10.76
CA VAL A 436 -5.78 -3.60 11.34
C VAL A 436 -4.29 -3.41 11.02
N ILE A 437 -3.44 -4.42 11.23
CA ILE A 437 -1.99 -4.25 11.19
C ILE A 437 -1.41 -4.57 9.80
N VAL A 438 -1.54 -5.81 9.32
CA VAL A 438 -0.93 -6.25 8.06
C VAL A 438 -1.93 -6.95 7.14
N GLY A 439 -1.97 -6.57 5.86
CA GLY A 439 -2.78 -7.28 4.85
C GLY A 439 -2.22 -8.68 4.57
N THR A 440 -1.06 -8.75 3.91
CA THR A 440 -0.28 -9.99 3.72
C THR A 440 1.04 -9.92 4.48
N ALA A 441 1.32 -10.90 5.33
CA ALA A 441 2.57 -11.04 6.06
C ALA A 441 3.38 -12.24 5.56
N VAL A 442 4.59 -12.01 5.07
CA VAL A 442 5.54 -13.07 4.66
C VAL A 442 6.75 -13.05 5.59
N SER A 443 7.03 -14.16 6.27
CA SER A 443 8.17 -14.28 7.21
C SER A 443 8.30 -13.09 8.17
N THR A 444 7.18 -12.50 8.56
CA THR A 444 7.13 -11.26 9.36
C THR A 444 6.98 -11.61 10.83
N GLU A 445 7.67 -10.87 11.71
CA GLU A 445 7.55 -11.01 13.16
C GLU A 445 6.64 -9.91 13.71
N ILE A 446 5.53 -10.31 14.35
CA ILE A 446 4.63 -9.41 15.07
C ILE A 446 4.63 -9.83 16.54
N SER A 447 5.18 -9.01 17.44
CA SER A 447 5.30 -9.38 18.85
C SER A 447 4.95 -8.27 19.84
N ARG A 448 4.29 -8.60 20.96
CA ARG A 448 3.91 -7.61 21.99
C ARG A 448 3.08 -6.46 21.43
N CYS A 449 2.18 -6.78 20.50
CA CYS A 449 1.29 -5.81 19.88
C CYS A 449 -0.14 -5.95 20.41
N ALA A 450 -0.90 -4.85 20.40
CA ALA A 450 -2.29 -4.82 20.85
C ALA A 450 -3.23 -4.18 19.82
N VAL A 451 -4.43 -4.73 19.63
CA VAL A 451 -5.52 -4.12 18.86
C VAL A 451 -6.74 -4.02 19.78
N MET A 452 -7.13 -2.82 20.19
CA MET A 452 -8.14 -2.62 21.24
C MET A 452 -9.31 -1.75 20.79
N GLU A 453 -10.53 -2.16 21.10
CA GLU A 453 -11.78 -1.44 20.79
C GLU A 453 -11.92 -1.11 19.29
N SER A 454 -11.42 -2.01 18.44
CA SER A 454 -11.36 -1.82 17.00
C SER A 454 -12.42 -2.64 16.26
N SER A 455 -12.70 -2.26 15.01
CA SER A 455 -13.60 -3.00 14.13
C SER A 455 -13.01 -3.19 12.74
N VAL A 456 -13.21 -4.39 12.19
CA VAL A 456 -12.76 -4.77 10.85
C VAL A 456 -13.93 -5.41 10.13
N ARG A 457 -14.27 -4.90 8.94
CA ARG A 457 -15.20 -5.54 8.00
C ARG A 457 -14.52 -5.70 6.64
N GLY A 458 -14.54 -6.92 6.11
CA GLY A 458 -14.09 -7.22 4.75
C GLY A 458 -14.80 -8.42 4.14
N HIS A 459 -14.25 -8.93 3.04
CA HIS A 459 -14.93 -9.92 2.20
C HIS A 459 -14.51 -11.36 2.49
N ASP A 460 -13.20 -11.65 2.41
CA ASP A 460 -12.67 -12.99 2.65
C ASP A 460 -11.82 -13.06 3.91
N HIS A 461 -10.50 -12.89 3.80
CA HIS A 461 -9.49 -13.04 4.85
C HIS A 461 -9.52 -11.84 5.82
N VAL A 462 -10.46 -11.86 6.77
CA VAL A 462 -10.69 -10.73 7.69
C VAL A 462 -10.23 -11.05 9.11
N ALA A 463 -9.39 -10.20 9.70
CA ALA A 463 -8.93 -10.38 11.08
C ALA A 463 -8.39 -9.13 11.78
N ALA A 464 -8.07 -9.21 13.07
CA ALA A 464 -7.47 -8.09 13.80
C ALA A 464 -6.02 -7.82 13.38
N PHE A 465 -5.16 -8.83 13.28
CA PHE A 465 -3.71 -8.65 13.08
C PHE A 465 -3.29 -8.80 11.63
N VAL A 466 -3.57 -9.95 11.03
CA VAL A 466 -3.07 -10.30 9.70
C VAL A 466 -4.21 -10.84 8.85
N GLY A 467 -4.38 -10.33 7.63
CA GLY A 467 -5.31 -10.91 6.66
C GLY A 467 -4.85 -12.31 6.26
N GLU A 468 -3.66 -12.40 5.66
CA GLU A 468 -3.04 -13.66 5.23
C GLU A 468 -1.59 -13.77 5.74
N SER A 469 -1.25 -14.85 6.44
CA SER A 469 0.11 -15.17 6.87
C SER A 469 0.76 -16.24 5.98
N LYS A 470 2.03 -16.03 5.64
CA LYS A 470 2.81 -16.93 4.77
C LYS A 470 4.17 -17.26 5.36
N ALA A 471 4.74 -18.36 4.86
CA ALA A 471 6.10 -18.80 5.17
C ALA A 471 6.33 -18.88 6.68
N THR A 472 7.43 -18.33 7.20
CA THR A 472 7.78 -18.42 8.63
C THR A 472 7.28 -17.22 9.43
N THR A 473 6.08 -16.71 9.12
CA THR A 473 5.47 -15.59 9.86
C THR A 473 5.21 -15.99 11.31
N VAL A 474 5.55 -15.10 12.25
CA VAL A 474 5.40 -15.32 13.70
C VAL A 474 4.53 -14.23 14.30
N ILE A 475 3.51 -14.62 15.06
CA ILE A 475 2.70 -13.72 15.87
C ILE A 475 2.78 -14.17 17.33
N SER A 476 3.38 -13.38 18.20
CA SER A 476 3.61 -13.81 19.59
C SER A 476 3.29 -12.73 20.61
N ASP A 477 2.79 -13.16 21.77
CA ASP A 477 2.54 -12.24 22.89
C ASP A 477 1.64 -11.07 22.47
N CYS A 478 0.53 -11.35 21.77
CA CYS A 478 -0.34 -10.32 21.20
C CYS A 478 -1.76 -10.36 21.79
N LEU A 479 -2.40 -9.19 21.85
CA LEU A 479 -3.75 -9.02 22.39
C LEU A 479 -4.68 -8.35 21.37
N ALA A 480 -5.86 -8.90 21.16
CA ALA A 480 -6.93 -8.21 20.45
C ALA A 480 -8.20 -8.14 21.28
N LYS A 481 -8.87 -6.98 21.28
CA LYS A 481 -10.28 -6.83 21.59
C LYS A 481 -10.95 -6.10 20.43
N ALA A 482 -11.57 -6.86 19.52
CA ALA A 482 -12.08 -6.30 18.27
C ALA A 482 -13.37 -6.97 17.78
N LYS A 483 -14.13 -6.25 16.97
CA LYS A 483 -15.24 -6.79 16.18
C LYS A 483 -14.74 -7.14 14.77
N ILE A 484 -14.80 -8.40 14.40
CA ILE A 484 -14.37 -8.91 13.10
C ILE A 484 -15.58 -9.38 12.30
N VAL A 485 -15.73 -8.90 11.07
CA VAL A 485 -16.84 -9.27 10.18
C VAL A 485 -16.32 -9.60 8.78
N SER A 486 -16.50 -10.85 8.35
CA SER A 486 -16.33 -11.26 6.95
C SER A 486 -17.71 -11.40 6.30
N ASP A 487 -17.90 -10.85 5.10
CA ASP A 487 -19.19 -10.94 4.41
C ASP A 487 -19.35 -12.22 3.56
N GLU A 488 -18.28 -12.96 3.30
CA GLU A 488 -18.33 -14.17 2.45
C GLU A 488 -17.57 -15.36 3.04
N HIS A 489 -16.27 -15.25 3.23
CA HIS A 489 -15.41 -16.44 3.23
C HIS A 489 -14.77 -16.71 4.62
N GLN A 490 -13.62 -16.10 4.97
CA GLN A 490 -12.83 -16.50 6.16
C GLN A 490 -12.66 -15.40 7.22
N ALA A 491 -13.43 -15.44 8.32
CA ALA A 491 -13.19 -14.57 9.48
C ALA A 491 -12.35 -15.27 10.56
N GLY A 492 -11.26 -14.66 11.01
CA GLY A 492 -10.49 -15.11 12.17
C GLY A 492 -10.26 -13.98 13.16
N GLY A 493 -10.32 -14.27 14.47
CA GLY A 493 -10.12 -13.25 15.48
C GLY A 493 -8.76 -12.53 15.37
N LEU A 494 -7.68 -13.27 15.08
CA LEU A 494 -6.33 -12.72 14.95
C LEU A 494 -5.78 -12.81 13.52
N VAL A 495 -6.03 -13.91 12.82
CA VAL A 495 -5.52 -14.15 11.46
C VAL A 495 -6.64 -14.65 10.54
N GLY A 496 -6.78 -14.07 9.35
CA GLY A 496 -7.80 -14.48 8.39
C GLY A 496 -7.48 -15.86 7.83
N THR A 497 -6.34 -15.98 7.14
CA THR A 497 -5.86 -17.24 6.57
C THR A 497 -4.36 -17.44 6.71
N SER A 498 -3.92 -18.70 6.59
CA SER A 498 -2.51 -19.06 6.72
C SER A 498 -2.05 -20.10 5.70
N THR A 499 -0.90 -19.85 5.08
CA THR A 499 -0.09 -20.86 4.38
C THR A 499 1.26 -21.12 5.10
N GLY A 500 1.37 -20.66 6.36
CA GLY A 500 2.57 -20.72 7.18
C GLY A 500 2.51 -19.69 8.30
N LEU A 501 2.44 -20.17 9.55
CA LEU A 501 2.27 -19.34 10.74
C LEU A 501 2.74 -20.07 12.00
N THR A 502 3.48 -19.37 12.85
CA THR A 502 3.64 -19.72 14.27
C THR A 502 2.93 -18.66 15.11
N LEU A 503 1.87 -19.01 15.82
CA LEU A 503 1.13 -18.09 16.67
C LEU A 503 1.07 -18.60 18.10
N ALA A 504 1.66 -17.84 19.03
CA ALA A 504 1.80 -18.28 20.41
C ALA A 504 1.55 -17.19 21.44
N ARG A 505 1.02 -17.58 22.59
CA ARG A 505 0.77 -16.68 23.73
C ARG A 505 -0.07 -15.46 23.36
N CYS A 506 -1.12 -15.68 22.58
CA CYS A 506 -2.02 -14.62 22.15
C CYS A 506 -3.39 -14.72 22.83
N LEU A 507 -4.03 -13.56 23.04
CA LEU A 507 -5.40 -13.45 23.55
C LEU A 507 -6.28 -12.72 22.55
N PHE A 508 -7.36 -13.38 22.11
CA PHE A 508 -8.45 -12.73 21.40
C PHE A 508 -9.66 -12.50 22.31
N ARG A 509 -10.20 -11.29 22.26
CA ARG A 509 -11.44 -10.84 22.90
C ARG A 509 -12.31 -10.16 21.83
N GLY A 510 -13.62 -10.15 22.03
CA GLY A 510 -14.56 -9.47 21.14
C GLY A 510 -15.39 -10.46 20.34
N THR A 511 -15.72 -10.12 19.09
CA THR A 511 -16.69 -10.88 18.29
C THR A 511 -16.14 -11.22 16.92
N VAL A 512 -16.52 -12.38 16.42
CA VAL A 512 -16.25 -12.80 15.04
C VAL A 512 -17.57 -13.16 14.39
N ASP A 513 -17.90 -12.49 13.30
CA ASP A 513 -19.11 -12.70 12.51
C ASP A 513 -18.72 -13.05 11.07
N ASN A 514 -19.37 -14.06 10.50
CA ASN A 514 -19.33 -14.36 9.07
C ASN A 514 -20.74 -14.43 8.48
N GLU A 515 -20.99 -13.68 7.41
CA GLU A 515 -22.32 -13.57 6.79
C GLU A 515 -22.65 -14.74 5.84
N GLN A 516 -21.71 -15.64 5.58
CA GLN A 516 -21.89 -16.83 4.75
C GLN A 516 -21.17 -18.07 5.29
N LEU A 517 -19.83 -18.12 5.26
CA LEU A 517 -19.02 -19.30 5.54
C LEU A 517 -18.37 -19.28 6.93
N HIS A 518 -17.03 -19.22 7.03
CA HIS A 518 -16.29 -19.64 8.21
C HIS A 518 -16.01 -18.49 9.19
N ALA A 519 -16.26 -18.74 10.48
CA ALA A 519 -15.89 -17.84 11.56
C ALA A 519 -15.08 -18.59 12.63
N SER A 520 -13.91 -18.06 12.99
CA SER A 520 -12.95 -18.73 13.87
C SER A 520 -12.39 -17.81 14.96
N GLY A 521 -12.13 -18.36 16.15
CA GLY A 521 -11.62 -17.59 17.30
C GLY A 521 -10.20 -17.02 17.12
N ILE A 522 -9.29 -17.75 16.46
CA ILE A 522 -7.94 -17.28 16.14
C ILE A 522 -7.73 -17.20 14.63
N LEU A 523 -7.84 -18.34 13.93
CA LEU A 523 -7.44 -18.47 12.53
C LEU A 523 -8.61 -18.93 11.66
N GLY A 524 -8.99 -18.11 10.69
CA GLY A 524 -10.14 -18.35 9.80
C GLY A 524 -10.02 -19.60 8.93
N LEU A 525 -8.84 -19.88 8.36
CA LEU A 525 -8.55 -21.09 7.57
C LEU A 525 -7.03 -21.35 7.42
N ILE A 526 -6.61 -22.62 7.47
CA ILE A 526 -5.32 -23.04 6.90
C ILE A 526 -5.53 -23.33 5.41
N ASP A 527 -4.81 -22.65 4.53
CA ASP A 527 -5.01 -22.74 3.08
C ASP A 527 -3.94 -23.61 2.37
N ALA A 528 -2.74 -23.75 2.94
CA ALA A 528 -1.71 -24.67 2.42
C ALA A 528 -0.75 -25.20 3.50
N THR A 529 -0.02 -26.29 3.21
CA THR A 529 0.84 -27.02 4.16
C THR A 529 2.35 -26.93 3.89
N ALA A 530 2.79 -26.13 2.92
CA ALA A 530 4.22 -26.03 2.56
C ALA A 530 5.10 -25.63 3.76
N VAL A 531 4.57 -24.78 4.65
CA VAL A 531 5.11 -24.54 6.00
C VAL A 531 3.99 -24.82 6.99
N PRO A 532 4.12 -25.81 7.90
CA PRO A 532 3.06 -26.16 8.83
C PRO A 532 2.68 -24.99 9.75
N THR A 533 1.37 -24.82 9.98
CA THR A 533 0.87 -23.86 10.95
C THR A 533 0.97 -24.43 12.37
N GLN A 534 1.37 -23.61 13.33
CA GLN A 534 1.53 -23.97 14.73
C GLN A 534 0.81 -22.96 15.61
N LEU A 535 -0.15 -23.41 16.42
CA LEU A 535 -0.81 -22.57 17.43
C LEU A 535 -0.52 -23.13 18.83
N SER A 536 0.09 -22.32 19.70
CA SER A 536 0.34 -22.77 21.06
C SER A 536 0.11 -21.75 22.17
N HIS A 537 -0.34 -22.22 23.31
CA HIS A 537 -0.46 -21.40 24.53
C HIS A 537 -1.38 -20.19 24.35
N ASN A 538 -2.46 -20.31 23.58
CA ASN A 538 -3.36 -19.21 23.26
C ASN A 538 -4.66 -19.26 24.06
N MET A 539 -5.32 -18.11 24.18
CA MET A 539 -6.63 -17.98 24.80
C MET A 539 -7.62 -17.24 23.89
N VAL A 540 -8.79 -17.83 23.66
CA VAL A 540 -9.93 -17.19 22.99
C VAL A 540 -11.00 -16.89 24.02
N ALA A 541 -11.17 -15.61 24.32
CA ALA A 541 -12.23 -15.08 25.19
C ALA A 541 -13.20 -14.22 24.39
N ALA A 542 -13.73 -14.80 23.30
CA ALA A 542 -14.72 -14.16 22.46
C ALA A 542 -16.10 -14.13 23.14
N ASP A 543 -16.84 -13.05 22.93
CA ASP A 543 -18.26 -12.98 23.35
C ASP A 543 -19.09 -13.92 22.46
N HIS A 544 -18.81 -13.90 21.16
CA HIS A 544 -19.38 -14.83 20.19
C HIS A 544 -18.50 -15.04 18.96
N ILE A 545 -18.73 -16.19 18.31
CA ILE A 545 -18.20 -16.56 17.00
C ILE A 545 -19.40 -17.07 16.19
N PHE A 546 -19.88 -16.29 15.23
CA PHE A 546 -21.10 -16.59 14.48
C PHE A 546 -20.84 -16.73 12.99
N SER A 547 -21.57 -17.65 12.37
CA SER A 547 -21.65 -17.89 10.94
C SER A 547 -23.10 -18.14 10.55
N VAL A 548 -23.57 -17.52 9.47
CA VAL A 548 -24.94 -17.74 8.96
C VAL A 548 -25.20 -19.20 8.58
N ARG A 549 -24.18 -19.93 8.11
CA ARG A 549 -24.26 -21.37 7.81
C ARG A 549 -23.82 -22.28 8.96
N ASN A 550 -23.67 -21.73 10.17
CA ASN A 550 -23.20 -22.43 11.37
C ASN A 550 -21.82 -23.08 11.20
N LEU A 551 -20.94 -22.51 10.36
CA LEU A 551 -19.57 -22.98 10.19
C LEU A 551 -18.63 -22.25 11.15
N THR A 552 -18.82 -22.48 12.45
CA THR A 552 -18.08 -21.80 13.53
C THR A 552 -17.01 -22.69 14.14
N HIS A 553 -15.82 -22.13 14.40
CA HIS A 553 -14.64 -22.85 14.89
C HIS A 553 -14.08 -22.16 16.13
N PRO A 554 -14.03 -22.81 17.31
CA PRO A 554 -13.57 -22.14 18.53
C PRO A 554 -12.14 -21.62 18.48
N LEU A 555 -11.22 -22.36 17.85
CA LEU A 555 -9.81 -21.97 17.72
C LEU A 555 -9.45 -21.68 16.25
N LEU A 556 -9.56 -22.67 15.37
CA LEU A 556 -9.22 -22.54 13.95
C LEU A 556 -9.98 -23.52 13.06
N GLN A 557 -10.03 -23.23 11.76
CA GLN A 557 -10.47 -24.18 10.74
C GLN A 557 -9.25 -24.80 10.04
N THR A 558 -9.01 -26.09 10.29
CA THR A 558 -7.88 -26.83 9.70
C THR A 558 -8.16 -27.25 8.26
N SER A 559 -9.42 -27.51 7.93
CA SER A 559 -9.82 -28.13 6.65
C SER A 559 -8.99 -29.39 6.32
N GLY A 560 -8.63 -30.17 7.34
CA GLY A 560 -7.86 -31.42 7.21
C GLY A 560 -6.37 -31.25 6.91
N ARG A 561 -5.82 -30.02 7.00
CA ARG A 561 -4.40 -29.75 6.77
C ARG A 561 -3.59 -29.91 8.07
N ASP A 562 -2.33 -30.30 7.91
CA ASP A 562 -1.40 -30.52 9.03
C ASP A 562 -1.15 -29.23 9.83
N CYS A 563 -1.28 -29.34 11.15
CA CYS A 563 -0.92 -28.29 12.10
C CYS A 563 -0.50 -28.87 13.45
N THR A 564 0.28 -28.09 14.20
CA THR A 564 0.64 -28.41 15.58
C THR A 564 -0.16 -27.54 16.52
N LEU A 565 -0.90 -28.17 17.44
CA LEU A 565 -1.76 -27.49 18.41
C LEU A 565 -1.34 -27.91 19.82
N GLU A 566 -1.03 -26.94 20.67
CA GLU A 566 -0.56 -27.18 22.03
C GLU A 566 -1.12 -26.16 23.01
N SER A 567 -1.78 -26.60 24.08
CA SER A 567 -2.18 -25.72 25.20
C SER A 567 -3.04 -24.53 24.76
N ASN A 568 -4.05 -24.75 23.92
CA ASN A 568 -4.98 -23.71 23.48
C ASN A 568 -6.30 -23.81 24.25
N TYR A 569 -6.81 -22.66 24.69
CA TYR A 569 -7.99 -22.58 25.54
C TYR A 569 -9.02 -21.60 25.00
N THR A 570 -10.30 -21.88 25.27
CA THR A 570 -11.42 -21.04 24.85
C THR A 570 -12.37 -20.78 26.01
N LEU A 571 -13.16 -19.71 25.96
CA LEU A 571 -14.09 -19.37 27.03
C LEU A 571 -15.38 -20.19 26.92
N ALA A 572 -15.79 -20.85 28.00
CA ALA A 572 -16.97 -21.72 28.03
C ALA A 572 -18.30 -20.97 27.74
N THR A 573 -18.34 -19.67 27.99
CA THR A 573 -19.51 -18.82 27.73
C THR A 573 -19.54 -18.25 26.30
N THR A 574 -18.54 -18.54 25.47
CA THR A 574 -18.53 -18.13 24.07
C THR A 574 -19.75 -18.70 23.36
N ARG A 575 -20.48 -17.85 22.63
CA ARG A 575 -21.63 -18.26 21.83
C ARG A 575 -21.22 -18.59 20.40
N TYR A 576 -21.72 -19.70 19.86
CA TYR A 576 -21.42 -20.25 18.55
C TYR A 576 -22.69 -20.37 17.67
N ASP A 577 -22.53 -20.95 16.48
CA ASP A 577 -23.53 -21.15 15.44
C ASP A 577 -23.95 -19.83 14.78
N SER A 578 -25.18 -19.35 14.96
CA SER A 578 -25.70 -18.15 14.30
C SER A 578 -26.31 -17.14 15.27
N PRO A 579 -26.44 -15.86 14.89
CA PRO A 579 -27.08 -14.85 15.73
C PRO A 579 -28.53 -15.20 16.07
N SER A 580 -29.23 -15.87 15.15
CA SER A 580 -30.63 -16.31 15.30
C SER A 580 -30.81 -17.55 16.17
N SER A 581 -29.79 -18.40 16.29
CA SER A 581 -29.86 -19.65 17.05
C SER A 581 -28.52 -19.91 17.77
N PRO A 582 -28.15 -19.06 18.74
CA PRO A 582 -26.88 -19.17 19.44
C PRO A 582 -26.81 -20.42 20.33
N SER A 583 -25.65 -21.05 20.42
CA SER A 583 -25.41 -22.12 21.40
C SER A 583 -24.05 -21.99 22.10
N THR A 584 -23.93 -22.61 23.26
CA THR A 584 -22.63 -22.88 23.90
C THR A 584 -22.22 -24.32 23.62
N LYS A 585 -20.92 -24.58 23.51
CA LYS A 585 -20.35 -25.92 23.30
C LYS A 585 -19.60 -26.40 24.55
N SER A 586 -19.05 -27.61 24.50
CA SER A 586 -18.21 -28.22 25.54
C SER A 586 -17.02 -28.92 24.89
N TYR A 587 -15.81 -28.37 25.05
CA TYR A 587 -14.57 -28.94 24.53
C TYR A 587 -13.53 -29.15 25.64
N THR A 588 -12.86 -30.30 25.64
CA THR A 588 -11.99 -30.72 26.78
C THR A 588 -10.53 -30.91 26.41
N ASN A 589 -10.17 -30.86 25.13
CA ASN A 589 -8.81 -31.13 24.67
C ASN A 589 -8.10 -29.83 24.27
N PRO A 590 -7.01 -29.43 24.93
CA PRO A 590 -6.30 -28.19 24.60
C PRO A 590 -5.45 -28.28 23.32
N ASN A 591 -5.31 -29.48 22.75
CA ASN A 591 -4.40 -29.78 21.63
C ASN A 591 -5.17 -30.16 20.35
N ASP A 592 -6.42 -29.70 20.20
CA ASP A 592 -7.22 -29.87 18.99
C ASP A 592 -7.73 -28.53 18.42
N GLU A 593 -8.48 -28.59 17.31
CA GLU A 593 -8.99 -27.44 16.58
C GLU A 593 -10.05 -26.60 17.31
N ASN A 594 -10.49 -27.05 18.49
CA ASN A 594 -11.42 -26.34 19.35
C ASN A 594 -10.71 -25.73 20.57
N GLY A 595 -9.65 -26.38 21.05
CA GLY A 595 -9.03 -26.04 22.33
C GLY A 595 -9.94 -26.37 23.52
N GLN A 596 -9.35 -26.37 24.71
CA GLN A 596 -10.07 -26.72 25.93
C GLN A 596 -10.84 -25.52 26.47
N GLN A 597 -12.12 -25.71 26.77
CA GLN A 597 -12.91 -24.66 27.38
C GLN A 597 -12.62 -24.50 28.87
N VAL A 598 -12.58 -23.23 29.31
CA VAL A 598 -12.41 -22.84 30.72
C VAL A 598 -13.49 -21.86 31.15
N THR A 599 -13.78 -21.86 32.45
CA THR A 599 -14.73 -20.91 33.05
C THR A 599 -14.20 -19.48 32.97
N GLU A 600 -15.08 -18.48 33.07
CA GLU A 600 -14.67 -17.08 33.12
C GLU A 600 -13.73 -16.77 34.29
N ALA A 601 -13.96 -17.39 35.45
CA ALA A 601 -13.09 -17.23 36.61
C ALA A 601 -11.66 -17.75 36.34
N THR A 602 -11.54 -18.91 35.67
CA THR A 602 -10.24 -19.45 35.25
C THR A 602 -9.59 -18.58 34.17
N ALA A 603 -10.38 -18.20 33.16
CA ALA A 603 -9.97 -17.36 32.04
C ALA A 603 -9.45 -15.98 32.47
N LYS A 604 -9.87 -15.48 33.64
CA LYS A 604 -9.41 -14.22 34.22
C LYS A 604 -8.40 -14.40 35.36
N SER A 605 -7.92 -15.61 35.61
CA SER A 605 -7.00 -15.89 36.71
C SER A 605 -5.54 -15.83 36.29
N ASN A 606 -4.69 -15.25 37.15
CA ASN A 606 -3.24 -15.20 36.90
C ASN A 606 -2.61 -16.58 36.77
N ALA A 607 -3.09 -17.55 37.55
CA ALA A 607 -2.56 -18.91 37.56
C ALA A 607 -2.74 -19.58 36.19
N HIS A 608 -3.86 -19.34 35.51
CA HIS A 608 -4.09 -19.90 34.18
C HIS A 608 -3.03 -19.42 33.19
N TYR A 609 -2.76 -18.12 33.14
CA TYR A 609 -1.75 -17.57 32.22
C TYR A 609 -0.32 -17.93 32.63
N ALA A 610 0.03 -17.79 33.92
CA ALA A 610 1.39 -18.00 34.39
C ALA A 610 1.81 -19.48 34.41
N THR A 611 0.91 -20.38 34.79
CA THR A 611 1.23 -21.80 35.04
C THR A 611 0.68 -22.72 33.96
N THR A 612 -0.56 -22.53 33.51
CA THR A 612 -1.15 -23.39 32.47
C THR A 612 -0.66 -23.03 31.08
N LEU A 613 -0.73 -21.75 30.72
CA LEU A 613 -0.29 -21.26 29.41
C LEU A 613 1.19 -20.88 29.37
N GLY A 614 1.87 -20.81 30.52
CA GLY A 614 3.31 -20.51 30.60
C GLY A 614 3.70 -19.11 30.09
N TRP A 615 2.80 -18.13 30.18
CA TRP A 615 3.08 -16.76 29.76
C TRP A 615 4.07 -16.08 30.69
N ASP A 616 4.96 -15.26 30.14
CA ASP A 616 5.86 -14.42 30.95
C ASP A 616 5.08 -13.26 31.58
N MET A 617 4.43 -13.56 32.70
CA MET A 617 3.70 -12.61 33.52
C MET A 617 4.60 -11.64 34.30
N LYS A 618 5.94 -11.76 34.19
CA LYS A 618 6.90 -10.88 34.87
C LYS A 618 7.37 -9.77 33.95
N ASN A 619 7.71 -10.09 32.70
CA ASN A 619 8.34 -9.14 31.79
C ASN A 619 7.43 -8.70 30.63
N VAL A 620 6.53 -9.58 30.15
CA VAL A 620 5.75 -9.33 28.93
C VAL A 620 4.30 -8.98 29.25
N TRP A 621 3.65 -9.83 30.03
CA TRP A 621 2.24 -9.70 30.37
C TRP A 621 2.08 -9.19 31.79
N ALA A 622 0.94 -8.59 32.08
CA ALA A 622 0.62 -8.08 33.38
C ALA A 622 -0.87 -8.28 33.69
N HIS A 623 -1.15 -8.84 34.87
CA HIS A 623 -2.51 -8.98 35.35
C HIS A 623 -3.05 -7.64 35.90
N VAL A 624 -4.34 -7.41 35.71
CA VAL A 624 -5.09 -6.27 36.25
C VAL A 624 -6.36 -6.79 36.92
N ASP A 625 -6.63 -6.41 38.17
CA ASP A 625 -7.92 -6.46 38.88
C ASP A 625 -8.86 -7.67 38.62
N ASN A 626 -8.34 -8.91 38.64
CA ASN A 626 -9.11 -10.11 38.29
C ASN A 626 -9.80 -10.06 36.90
N ASP A 627 -9.22 -9.33 35.95
CA ASP A 627 -9.59 -9.31 34.53
C ASP A 627 -8.49 -9.94 33.68
N TYR A 628 -8.78 -10.13 32.39
CA TYR A 628 -7.84 -10.66 31.40
C TYR A 628 -6.49 -9.91 31.40
N PRO A 629 -5.36 -10.60 31.19
CA PRO A 629 -4.05 -9.98 31.17
C PRO A 629 -3.91 -9.01 30.00
N ILE A 630 -3.13 -7.95 30.24
CA ILE A 630 -2.72 -6.99 29.22
C ILE A 630 -1.22 -7.04 29.04
N LEU A 631 -0.73 -6.49 27.93
CA LEU A 631 0.71 -6.31 27.76
C LEU A 631 1.22 -5.30 28.79
N ARG A 632 2.42 -5.56 29.31
CA ARG A 632 2.98 -4.78 30.40
C ARG A 632 3.19 -3.31 30.02
N TRP A 633 3.60 -3.03 28.79
CA TRP A 633 3.74 -1.66 28.30
C TRP A 633 2.40 -0.92 28.25
N MET A 634 1.26 -1.62 28.21
CA MET A 634 -0.07 -1.01 28.26
C MET A 634 -0.44 -0.51 29.66
N LYS A 635 0.27 -0.96 30.71
CA LYS A 635 0.11 -0.37 32.04
C LYS A 635 0.62 1.06 31.95
N THR A 636 -0.28 2.02 32.14
CA THR A 636 0.13 3.39 32.42
C THR A 636 1.02 3.34 33.66
N ASN A 637 2.33 3.54 33.50
CA ASN A 637 3.19 3.92 34.62
C ASN A 637 2.42 5.00 35.37
N GLY A 638 2.23 4.85 36.69
CA GLY A 638 1.32 5.67 37.51
C GLY A 638 1.65 7.17 37.60
N GLY A 639 1.88 7.84 36.47
CA GLY A 639 1.81 9.28 36.28
C GLY A 639 0.34 9.67 36.19
N ALA A 640 0.00 10.75 36.89
CA ALA A 640 -1.34 11.28 37.03
C ALA A 640 -2.14 11.22 35.73
N THR A 641 -3.31 10.57 35.76
CA THR A 641 -4.32 10.77 34.73
C THR A 641 -4.76 12.22 34.82
N GLY A 642 -4.16 13.08 33.98
CA GLY A 642 -4.75 14.36 33.65
C GLY A 642 -6.16 14.09 33.18
N ILE A 643 -7.15 14.59 33.93
CA ILE A 643 -8.53 14.54 33.53
C ILE A 643 -8.67 15.54 32.39
N ASN A 644 -8.59 15.05 31.15
CA ASN A 644 -8.62 15.92 29.97
C ASN A 644 -10.03 16.41 29.63
N HIS A 645 -11.07 15.63 29.98
CA HIS A 645 -12.47 16.03 29.80
C HIS A 645 -13.40 15.32 30.78
N ILE A 646 -13.92 16.06 31.77
CA ILE A 646 -15.10 15.65 32.55
C ILE A 646 -16.21 16.67 32.31
N LYS A 647 -17.39 16.18 31.91
CA LYS A 647 -18.62 16.99 31.91
C LYS A 647 -19.05 17.18 33.35
N THR A 648 -18.67 18.31 33.93
CA THR A 648 -18.97 18.66 35.32
C THR A 648 -20.34 19.29 35.51
N THR A 649 -21.07 19.46 34.40
CA THR A 649 -22.46 19.92 34.37
C THR A 649 -23.22 19.17 33.28
N ASP A 650 -24.44 18.76 33.58
CA ASP A 650 -25.36 18.22 32.58
C ASP A 650 -26.02 19.31 31.73
N ARG A 651 -26.74 18.90 30.67
CA ARG A 651 -27.45 19.83 29.77
C ARG A 651 -28.52 20.69 30.47
N ASP A 652 -28.94 20.29 31.67
CA ASP A 652 -29.93 20.97 32.52
C ASP A 652 -29.29 21.90 33.58
N GLY A 653 -27.96 21.97 33.64
CA GLY A 653 -27.25 22.78 34.65
C GLY A 653 -26.96 22.05 35.97
N THR A 654 -27.29 20.75 36.08
CA THR A 654 -27.00 19.97 37.29
C THR A 654 -25.50 19.73 37.46
N VAL A 655 -24.96 20.10 38.62
CA VAL A 655 -23.54 19.95 38.97
C VAL A 655 -23.20 18.49 39.24
N ARG A 656 -22.08 18.01 38.70
CA ARG A 656 -21.58 16.64 38.86
C ARG A 656 -20.22 16.61 39.56
N TYR A 657 -20.10 15.72 40.54
CA TYR A 657 -18.87 15.49 41.29
C TYR A 657 -18.19 14.20 40.83
N TYR A 658 -16.86 14.22 40.85
CA TYR A 658 -16.01 13.11 40.44
C TYR A 658 -14.89 12.88 41.44
N ASP A 659 -14.41 11.65 41.55
CA ASP A 659 -13.18 11.36 42.27
C ASP A 659 -11.92 11.65 41.44
N LEU A 660 -10.74 11.48 42.03
CA LEU A 660 -9.45 11.75 41.38
C LEU A 660 -9.13 10.79 40.23
N GLN A 661 -9.88 9.69 40.09
CA GLN A 661 -9.78 8.74 38.98
C GLN A 661 -10.78 9.07 37.86
N GLY A 662 -11.57 10.15 38.02
CA GLY A 662 -12.56 10.59 37.04
C GLY A 662 -13.87 9.80 37.07
N ARG A 663 -14.13 9.04 38.13
CA ARG A 663 -15.41 8.31 38.31
C ARG A 663 -16.47 9.27 38.85
N TYR A 664 -17.67 9.19 38.28
CA TYR A 664 -18.81 9.98 38.75
C TYR A 664 -19.29 9.48 40.11
N ILE A 665 -19.42 10.38 41.09
CA ILE A 665 -19.81 10.04 42.47
C ILE A 665 -21.16 10.62 42.89
N GLY A 666 -21.78 11.45 42.05
CA GLY A 666 -23.12 12.00 42.29
C GLY A 666 -23.24 13.50 42.01
N THR A 667 -24.39 14.06 42.39
CA THR A 667 -24.70 15.49 42.28
C THR A 667 -24.48 16.26 43.59
N SER A 668 -23.98 15.58 44.64
CA SER A 668 -23.65 16.14 45.95
C SER A 668 -22.43 15.42 46.54
N LEU A 669 -21.71 16.12 47.44
CA LEU A 669 -20.64 15.55 48.26
C LEU A 669 -21.14 15.11 49.66
N GLU A 670 -22.43 15.26 49.94
CA GLU A 670 -23.02 14.86 51.22
C GLU A 670 -22.86 13.35 51.44
N GLY A 671 -22.28 12.97 52.59
CA GLY A 671 -21.99 11.57 52.93
C GLY A 671 -20.74 10.97 52.27
N GLN A 672 -20.00 11.74 51.46
CA GLN A 672 -18.72 11.29 50.92
C GLN A 672 -17.60 11.39 51.97
N PRO A 673 -16.61 10.48 51.96
CA PRO A 673 -15.49 10.54 52.90
C PRO A 673 -14.64 11.80 52.69
N ALA A 674 -13.94 12.24 53.73
CA ALA A 674 -12.95 13.31 53.64
C ALA A 674 -11.93 13.00 52.54
N GLY A 675 -11.70 13.96 51.63
CA GLY A 675 -10.94 13.71 50.41
C GLY A 675 -10.98 14.84 49.40
N ILE A 676 -10.28 14.65 48.28
CA ILE A 676 -10.24 15.60 47.17
C ILE A 676 -11.17 15.11 46.05
N TYR A 677 -12.06 15.98 45.61
CA TYR A 677 -13.05 15.74 44.57
C TYR A 677 -12.94 16.78 43.46
N ILE A 678 -13.56 16.51 42.32
CA ILE A 678 -13.51 17.37 41.14
C ILE A 678 -14.92 17.83 40.78
N VAL A 679 -15.07 19.15 40.64
CA VAL A 679 -16.30 19.80 40.18
C VAL A 679 -15.94 21.07 39.42
N ASN A 680 -16.65 21.35 38.33
CA ASN A 680 -16.39 22.49 37.43
C ASN A 680 -14.91 22.64 37.01
N GLY A 681 -14.21 21.52 36.82
CA GLY A 681 -12.79 21.50 36.47
C GLY A 681 -11.83 21.90 37.59
N ARG A 682 -12.32 22.07 38.83
CA ARG A 682 -11.53 22.44 40.01
C ARG A 682 -11.49 21.31 41.03
N LYS A 683 -10.40 21.26 41.80
CA LYS A 683 -10.26 20.39 42.96
C LYS A 683 -10.96 21.04 44.15
N ILE A 684 -11.82 20.29 44.84
CA ILE A 684 -12.46 20.67 46.10
C ILE A 684 -12.01 19.68 47.17
N VAL A 685 -11.74 20.19 48.37
CA VAL A 685 -11.41 19.37 49.54
C VAL A 685 -12.67 19.29 50.41
N VAL A 686 -13.11 18.07 50.69
CA VAL A 686 -14.09 17.78 51.75
C VAL A 686 -13.29 17.40 52.98
N GLN A 687 -13.52 18.13 54.07
CA GLN A 687 -12.86 17.91 55.36
C GLN A 687 -13.66 16.97 56.24
#